data_AF-A0A1U6IZ88-F1
#
_entry.id   AF-A0A1U6IZ88-F1
#
_cell.length_a   1.000
_cell.length_b   1.000
_cell.length_c   1.000
_cell.angle_alpha   90.00
_cell.angle_beta   90.00
_cell.angle_gamma   90.00
#
_symmetry.space_group_name_H-M   'P 1'
#
loop_
_entity.id
_entity.type
_entity.pdbx_description
1 polymer ?
#
loop_
_entity_poly.entity_id
_entity_poly.type
_entity_poly.pdbx_seq_one_letter_code
_entity_poly.pdbx_strand_id
1 'polypeptide(L)'
;MDRNKYIKNFWSFFTVIIISINIFSQSIIYAQEIEYKVEGSMLGIDVYSAGMDKPTYQSTYNIPDEINNIVIFVRFKGEKEFVNDKSFSVINDIYNGNDISLKEYLSDLTYGRVKSNTTFYPVDKDNKHYSYEAPNSREYYKRKSSTNPIGYKDDGERFTRENELLSDAARSIVSQVNVDGDKLDFNKDGSIDNVTYVIKGLPEGHGDLLWPHKSTMSNTTYINGKSITEYNVLTQGTENTGVMGKYMRLVGVVVHEFLHTFFFPDLYRYSSNSSNPVGKWDIMAGTAKNPQLPLAYTRLTYDGTETVIPEITSDGEYRLSPSNSKIKGDTIAYKIKSPLSKNQYFVVEFRKGDDKWDSVLNINNPGLLAYRIDESVGIFEGNKMGYPDHIYVFRPGVTSPELADGNIDEAIISPSLGETKIGKASSRLNFDDETLYFQNGSNSGIEIYDIKFTNEGKLDFKVKFPKIDGDGSKEKPFIITTAEQFNNIRNNSNAYYKLAADIDMSEITNFSPIKEFKGVLDGDGHTIKNININRQAEECIGIFNIIYKGAVVKNLNFSNVNIVGNRLVGGVSENNNGIIENVKISGKISADKDYIGGLTENNSGKIINSISTCDVIGGDYIGGIAANNYFGTIENTIFSGKLEITSGNKIGGIAARNYEKESVVKNSYWDITKSSVEVGAAEGDGALTKGMIGVKANKNIEVNEGEEVEASFKLVGDKSDITSIDGEFLIENKEIIDSINVLEIYDGKLNYKLKANKEGKTKFTYAIKVGRNILNVDTDVIVKSNFKKEDLNKDKIVDIEDLALISLKYNLTSKDKEWKSEYDLNLDGIIDIFDLVKVCKIIK
;
A
#
# COMPACT_ATOMS: atom_id res chain seq x y z
N MET A 1 2.18 46.25 -18.28
CA MET A 1 2.02 46.24 -16.81
C MET A 1 0.56 46.54 -16.49
N ASP A 2 -0.23 45.73 -15.81
CA ASP A 2 -0.27 44.27 -15.62
C ASP A 2 -1.76 43.94 -15.47
N ARG A 3 -2.34 43.27 -16.47
CA ARG A 3 -3.79 43.13 -16.70
C ARG A 3 -4.39 41.92 -15.96
N ASN A 4 -3.54 41.12 -15.29
CA ASN A 4 -3.92 39.84 -14.68
C ASN A 4 -4.41 39.94 -13.23
N LYS A 5 -4.44 41.14 -12.64
CA LYS A 5 -4.88 41.32 -11.23
C LYS A 5 -6.35 41.74 -11.06
N TYR A 6 -7.08 42.02 -12.14
CA TYR A 6 -8.47 42.54 -12.08
C TYR A 6 -9.57 41.61 -12.60
N ILE A 7 -9.23 40.49 -13.26
CA ILE A 7 -10.25 39.52 -13.72
C ILE A 7 -10.68 38.54 -12.60
N LYS A 8 -9.89 38.43 -11.52
CA LYS A 8 -10.21 37.62 -10.34
C LYS A 8 -11.32 38.23 -9.45
N ASN A 9 -11.61 39.53 -9.60
CA ASN A 9 -12.64 40.23 -8.83
C ASN A 9 -13.95 40.49 -9.62
N PHE A 10 -14.01 40.09 -10.90
CA PHE A 10 -15.18 40.34 -11.76
C PHE A 10 -16.22 39.21 -11.74
N TRP A 11 -15.87 38.01 -11.26
CA TRP A 11 -16.82 36.90 -11.13
C TRP A 11 -17.45 36.77 -9.73
N SER A 12 -16.87 37.40 -8.70
CA SER A 12 -17.51 37.53 -7.38
C SER A 12 -18.74 38.44 -7.37
N PHE A 13 -19.04 39.12 -8.49
CA PHE A 13 -20.21 39.98 -8.67
C PHE A 13 -21.35 39.33 -9.48
N PHE A 14 -21.09 38.22 -10.18
CA PHE A 14 -22.15 37.46 -10.88
C PHE A 14 -22.93 36.54 -9.93
N THR A 15 -22.43 36.37 -8.70
CA THR A 15 -23.10 35.72 -7.57
C THR A 15 -24.39 36.42 -7.13
N VAL A 16 -24.67 37.63 -7.63
CA VAL A 16 -25.88 38.41 -7.29
C VAL A 16 -27.04 38.19 -8.30
N ILE A 17 -26.81 37.54 -9.44
CA ILE A 17 -27.86 37.11 -10.39
C ILE A 17 -28.30 35.66 -10.10
N ILE A 18 -28.00 35.14 -8.91
CA ILE A 18 -28.36 33.79 -8.45
C ILE A 18 -29.75 33.75 -7.75
N ILE A 19 -30.48 34.86 -7.63
CA ILE A 19 -31.72 34.92 -6.81
C ILE A 19 -33.03 35.10 -7.60
N SER A 20 -33.04 35.18 -8.94
CA SER A 20 -34.31 35.52 -9.66
C SER A 20 -34.70 34.68 -10.88
N ILE A 21 -34.03 33.56 -11.17
CA ILE A 21 -34.55 32.55 -12.12
C ILE A 21 -34.43 31.17 -11.48
N ASN A 22 -35.17 30.99 -10.39
CA ASN A 22 -35.37 29.73 -9.68
C ASN A 22 -36.61 29.00 -10.24
N ILE A 23 -36.74 28.95 -11.57
CA ILE A 23 -37.86 28.30 -12.27
C ILE A 23 -37.26 27.35 -13.30
N PHE A 24 -37.57 26.05 -13.11
CA PHE A 24 -37.07 24.85 -13.80
C PHE A 24 -35.75 24.27 -13.27
N SER A 25 -35.81 23.74 -12.05
CA SER A 25 -34.99 22.58 -11.68
C SER A 25 -35.32 21.40 -12.60
N GLN A 26 -34.44 21.11 -13.57
CA GLN A 26 -34.35 19.75 -14.10
C GLN A 26 -33.67 18.91 -13.02
N SER A 27 -34.45 18.01 -12.43
CA SER A 27 -34.00 17.00 -11.50
C SER A 27 -33.02 16.05 -12.17
N ILE A 28 -31.73 16.40 -12.11
CA ILE A 28 -30.62 15.46 -12.29
C ILE A 28 -30.46 14.77 -10.94
N ILE A 29 -30.89 13.52 -10.84
CA ILE A 29 -30.62 12.70 -9.66
C ILE A 29 -29.18 12.21 -9.82
N TYR A 30 -28.22 13.00 -9.37
CA TYR A 30 -27.00 12.41 -8.83
C TYR A 30 -27.43 11.71 -7.53
N ALA A 31 -26.95 10.50 -7.27
CA ALA A 31 -27.02 9.93 -5.93
C ALA A 31 -26.43 10.99 -4.99
N GLN A 32 -27.29 11.68 -4.23
CA GLN A 32 -26.87 12.74 -3.34
C GLN A 32 -25.88 12.16 -2.34
N GLU A 33 -24.84 12.93 -2.02
CA GLU A 33 -24.06 12.78 -0.79
C GLU A 33 -25.03 12.76 0.39
N ILE A 34 -25.38 11.57 0.85
CA ILE A 34 -26.15 11.35 2.07
C ILE A 34 -25.17 10.72 3.04
N GLU A 35 -25.01 11.32 4.21
CA GLU A 35 -24.18 10.81 5.30
C GLU A 35 -24.80 9.48 5.80
N TYR A 36 -24.12 8.35 5.52
CA TYR A 36 -24.68 7.02 5.73
C TYR A 36 -24.18 6.43 7.07
N LYS A 37 -25.08 5.83 7.88
CA LYS A 37 -24.72 5.11 9.11
C LYS A 37 -24.44 3.64 8.82
N VAL A 38 -23.34 3.13 9.35
CA VAL A 38 -22.95 1.72 9.34
C VAL A 38 -23.90 0.92 10.24
N GLU A 39 -24.79 0.12 9.65
CA GLU A 39 -25.25 -1.13 10.25
C GLU A 39 -24.92 -2.25 9.24
N GLY A 40 -24.28 -3.31 9.72
CA GLY A 40 -23.63 -4.36 8.93
C GLY A 40 -24.58 -5.26 8.14
N SER A 41 -25.34 -4.70 7.22
CA SER A 41 -26.16 -5.43 6.26
C SER A 41 -25.50 -5.34 4.87
N MET A 42 -24.94 -6.45 4.40
CA MET A 42 -24.55 -6.60 3.00
C MET A 42 -25.83 -6.71 2.17
N LEU A 43 -26.14 -5.70 1.36
CA LEU A 43 -27.12 -5.80 0.28
C LEU A 43 -26.43 -5.50 -1.04
N GLY A 44 -26.86 -6.24 -2.07
CA GLY A 44 -26.04 -6.48 -3.26
C GLY A 44 -25.19 -7.75 -3.13
N ILE A 45 -25.70 -8.83 -2.53
CA ILE A 45 -25.11 -10.15 -2.77
C ILE A 45 -25.42 -10.49 -4.22
N ASP A 46 -24.56 -10.02 -5.13
CA ASP A 46 -24.32 -10.75 -6.35
C ASP A 46 -24.00 -12.18 -5.93
N VAL A 47 -24.73 -13.12 -6.54
CA VAL A 47 -24.71 -14.56 -6.29
C VAL A 47 -23.32 -15.17 -6.49
N TYR A 48 -22.39 -14.40 -7.02
CA TYR A 48 -21.11 -14.84 -7.51
C TYR A 48 -20.10 -14.84 -6.37
N SER A 49 -19.52 -16.02 -6.14
CA SER A 49 -18.60 -16.28 -5.03
C SER A 49 -17.41 -15.32 -5.05
N ALA A 50 -17.08 -14.78 -3.88
CA ALA A 50 -15.74 -14.27 -3.60
C ALA A 50 -14.71 -15.31 -4.07
N GLY A 51 -13.81 -14.92 -4.98
CA GLY A 51 -12.79 -15.79 -5.57
C GLY A 51 -13.05 -16.35 -6.99
N MET A 52 -14.11 -15.98 -7.71
CA MET A 52 -14.23 -16.32 -9.14
C MET A 52 -13.20 -15.53 -9.97
N ASP A 53 -12.34 -16.22 -10.71
CA ASP A 53 -11.34 -15.59 -11.58
C ASP A 53 -11.86 -15.31 -13.01
N LYS A 54 -11.17 -14.42 -13.74
CA LYS A 54 -11.53 -14.00 -15.10
C LYS A 54 -11.62 -15.18 -16.11
N PRO A 55 -10.70 -16.17 -16.12
CA PRO A 55 -10.85 -17.35 -16.96
C PRO A 55 -12.09 -18.20 -16.66
N THR A 56 -12.37 -18.45 -15.37
CA THR A 56 -13.55 -19.23 -14.95
C THR A 56 -14.84 -18.50 -15.31
N TYR A 57 -14.86 -17.17 -15.18
CA TYR A 57 -15.96 -16.33 -15.66
C TYR A 57 -16.16 -16.46 -17.19
N GLN A 58 -15.11 -16.21 -17.99
CA GLN A 58 -15.20 -16.23 -19.46
C GLN A 58 -15.56 -17.60 -20.04
N SER A 59 -15.13 -18.69 -19.39
CA SER A 59 -15.48 -20.04 -19.84
C SER A 59 -16.94 -20.43 -19.59
N THR A 60 -17.61 -19.72 -18.69
CA THR A 60 -18.92 -20.12 -18.15
C THR A 60 -20.05 -19.24 -18.67
N TYR A 61 -19.79 -17.97 -19.00
CA TYR A 61 -20.85 -16.99 -19.24
C TYR A 61 -20.63 -16.17 -20.51
N ASN A 62 -21.33 -16.53 -21.58
CA ASN A 62 -21.49 -15.69 -22.77
C ASN A 62 -22.87 -15.03 -22.75
N ILE A 63 -22.95 -13.73 -23.03
CA ILE A 63 -24.24 -13.05 -23.20
C ILE A 63 -25.01 -13.72 -24.35
N PRO A 64 -26.25 -14.17 -24.15
CA PRO A 64 -27.02 -14.87 -25.17
C PRO A 64 -27.49 -13.91 -26.29
N ASP A 65 -27.67 -14.43 -27.51
CA ASP A 65 -28.14 -13.64 -28.66
C ASP A 65 -29.62 -13.21 -28.55
N GLU A 66 -30.39 -13.85 -27.67
CA GLU A 66 -31.75 -13.48 -27.32
C GLU A 66 -31.93 -13.60 -25.80
N ILE A 67 -32.73 -12.72 -25.20
CA ILE A 67 -33.11 -12.79 -23.79
C ILE A 67 -34.57 -12.39 -23.60
N ASN A 68 -35.35 -13.22 -22.90
CA ASN A 68 -36.73 -12.90 -22.55
C ASN A 68 -36.81 -12.54 -21.07
N ASN A 69 -37.28 -11.33 -20.80
CA ASN A 69 -37.48 -10.84 -19.43
C ASN A 69 -38.95 -10.94 -19.04
N ILE A 70 -39.22 -11.38 -17.81
CA ILE A 70 -40.56 -11.37 -17.23
C ILE A 70 -40.63 -10.24 -16.20
N VAL A 71 -41.57 -9.31 -16.36
CA VAL A 71 -41.87 -8.27 -15.37
C VAL A 71 -43.16 -8.62 -14.63
N ILE A 72 -43.10 -8.66 -13.30
CA ILE A 72 -44.24 -8.98 -12.42
C ILE A 72 -44.57 -7.77 -11.55
N PHE A 73 -45.80 -7.27 -11.65
CA PHE A 73 -46.28 -6.14 -10.85
C PHE A 73 -46.84 -6.60 -9.51
N VAL A 74 -46.38 -5.99 -8.42
CA VAL A 74 -46.78 -6.36 -7.05
C VAL A 74 -47.22 -5.14 -6.26
N ARG A 75 -48.34 -5.25 -5.56
CA ARG A 75 -48.80 -4.28 -4.54
C ARG A 75 -49.07 -4.98 -3.22
N PHE A 76 -49.08 -4.23 -2.12
CA PHE A 76 -49.39 -4.78 -0.81
C PHE A 76 -50.88 -4.77 -0.50
N LYS A 77 -51.28 -5.62 0.45
CA LYS A 77 -52.68 -5.73 0.89
C LYS A 77 -53.24 -4.36 1.29
N GLY A 78 -54.41 -4.02 0.73
CA GLY A 78 -55.11 -2.77 1.02
C GLY A 78 -54.57 -1.55 0.27
N GLU A 79 -53.50 -1.69 -0.50
CA GLU A 79 -53.05 -0.64 -1.39
C GLU A 79 -53.88 -0.60 -2.68
N LYS A 80 -54.13 0.59 -3.23
CA LYS A 80 -54.86 0.73 -4.50
C LYS A 80 -54.07 0.13 -5.66
N GLU A 81 -54.75 -0.33 -6.71
CA GLU A 81 -54.12 -0.69 -7.98
C GLU A 81 -53.27 0.49 -8.52
N PHE A 82 -52.09 0.20 -9.07
CA PHE A 82 -51.17 1.19 -9.63
C PHE A 82 -50.86 0.98 -11.11
N VAL A 83 -51.17 -0.20 -11.64
CA VAL A 83 -51.05 -0.52 -13.05
C VAL A 83 -52.34 -0.13 -13.77
N ASN A 84 -52.21 0.77 -14.74
CA ASN A 84 -53.27 1.18 -15.64
C ASN A 84 -52.66 1.46 -17.02
N ASP A 85 -53.48 1.68 -18.04
CA ASP A 85 -53.02 1.83 -19.42
C ASP A 85 -51.91 2.89 -19.59
N LYS A 86 -51.95 3.98 -18.79
CA LYS A 86 -50.91 5.02 -18.83
C LYS A 86 -49.61 4.57 -18.18
N SER A 87 -49.64 4.04 -16.95
CA SER A 87 -48.43 3.58 -16.26
C SER A 87 -47.80 2.38 -16.96
N PHE A 88 -48.63 1.48 -17.50
CA PHE A 88 -48.20 0.37 -18.33
C PHE A 88 -47.53 0.83 -19.62
N SER A 89 -48.11 1.79 -20.34
CA SER A 89 -47.50 2.35 -21.56
C SER A 89 -46.12 2.93 -21.29
N VAL A 90 -45.90 3.57 -20.13
CA VAL A 90 -44.58 4.13 -19.77
C VAL A 90 -43.56 3.01 -19.56
N ILE A 91 -43.87 2.00 -18.75
CA ILE A 91 -42.90 0.95 -18.45
C ILE A 91 -42.65 0.04 -19.66
N ASN A 92 -43.68 -0.25 -20.47
CA ASN A 92 -43.51 -0.99 -21.71
C ASN A 92 -42.58 -0.24 -22.68
N ASP A 93 -42.68 1.08 -22.76
CA ASP A 93 -41.78 1.88 -23.59
C ASP A 93 -40.33 1.91 -23.04
N ILE A 94 -40.14 1.85 -21.72
CA ILE A 94 -38.81 1.72 -21.09
C ILE A 94 -38.14 0.38 -21.43
N TYR A 95 -38.89 -0.73 -21.47
CA TYR A 95 -38.31 -2.04 -21.78
C TYR A 95 -38.26 -2.33 -23.28
N ASN A 96 -39.38 -2.14 -23.98
CA ASN A 96 -39.60 -2.62 -25.35
C ASN A 96 -39.70 -1.49 -26.40
N GLY A 97 -39.60 -0.23 -26.00
CA GLY A 97 -39.68 0.92 -26.92
C GLY A 97 -38.57 0.92 -27.98
N ASN A 98 -38.75 1.71 -29.04
CA ASN A 98 -37.80 1.81 -30.16
C ASN A 98 -36.91 3.07 -30.11
N ASP A 99 -36.83 3.73 -28.96
CA ASP A 99 -36.02 4.93 -28.74
C ASP A 99 -35.04 4.73 -27.57
N ILE A 100 -35.21 5.42 -26.43
CA ILE A 100 -34.42 5.18 -25.21
C ILE A 100 -35.12 4.10 -24.39
N SER A 101 -34.69 2.84 -24.58
CA SER A 101 -35.24 1.66 -23.92
C SER A 101 -34.14 0.63 -23.59
N LEU A 102 -34.44 -0.35 -22.73
CA LEU A 102 -33.57 -1.49 -22.47
C LEU A 102 -33.24 -2.24 -23.78
N LYS A 103 -34.25 -2.48 -24.62
CA LYS A 103 -34.08 -3.15 -25.90
C LYS A 103 -33.06 -2.46 -26.81
N GLU A 104 -33.20 -1.15 -26.99
CA GLU A 104 -32.27 -0.39 -27.83
C GLU A 104 -30.89 -0.29 -27.18
N TYR A 105 -30.82 -0.19 -25.84
CA TYR A 105 -29.55 -0.18 -25.11
C TYR A 105 -28.77 -1.48 -25.30
N LEU A 106 -29.41 -2.64 -25.11
CA LEU A 106 -28.78 -3.95 -25.28
C LEU A 106 -28.37 -4.20 -26.74
N SER A 107 -29.22 -3.78 -27.69
CA SER A 107 -28.89 -3.82 -29.11
C SER A 107 -27.64 -2.98 -29.39
N ASP A 108 -27.59 -1.73 -28.94
CA ASP A 108 -26.44 -0.85 -29.19
C ASP A 108 -25.16 -1.30 -28.46
N LEU A 109 -25.30 -1.81 -27.23
CA LEU A 109 -24.21 -2.38 -26.45
C LEU A 109 -23.53 -3.56 -27.17
N THR A 110 -24.30 -4.32 -27.93
CA THR A 110 -23.88 -5.59 -28.55
C THR A 110 -23.89 -5.56 -30.08
N TYR A 111 -23.88 -4.37 -30.68
CA TYR A 111 -23.89 -4.17 -32.14
C TYR A 111 -25.05 -4.91 -32.86
N GLY A 112 -26.23 -4.94 -32.24
CA GLY A 112 -27.46 -5.55 -32.74
C GLY A 112 -27.54 -7.06 -32.54
N ARG A 113 -26.58 -7.67 -31.82
CA ARG A 113 -26.56 -9.10 -31.57
C ARG A 113 -27.66 -9.53 -30.61
N VAL A 114 -27.73 -8.90 -29.44
CA VAL A 114 -28.67 -9.30 -28.38
C VAL A 114 -30.04 -8.72 -28.64
N LYS A 115 -31.03 -9.60 -28.77
CA LYS A 115 -32.44 -9.25 -28.90
C LYS A 115 -33.14 -9.46 -27.57
N SER A 116 -33.59 -8.39 -26.93
CA SER A 116 -34.38 -8.51 -25.70
C SER A 116 -35.87 -8.35 -25.96
N ASN A 117 -36.68 -9.17 -25.32
CA ASN A 117 -38.13 -9.04 -25.30
C ASN A 117 -38.65 -9.13 -23.86
N THR A 118 -39.39 -8.11 -23.41
CA THR A 118 -39.97 -8.10 -22.06
C THR A 118 -41.46 -8.34 -22.11
N THR A 119 -41.95 -9.27 -21.29
CA THR A 119 -43.39 -9.54 -21.11
C THR A 119 -43.82 -9.15 -19.71
N PHE A 120 -45.08 -8.74 -19.55
CA PHE A 120 -45.57 -8.11 -18.32
C PHE A 120 -46.79 -8.85 -17.75
N TYR A 121 -46.78 -9.07 -16.44
CA TYR A 121 -47.81 -9.80 -15.74
C TYR A 121 -48.11 -9.17 -14.37
N PRO A 122 -49.28 -9.45 -13.76
CA PRO A 122 -50.42 -10.19 -14.32
C PRO A 122 -51.18 -9.50 -15.47
N VAL A 123 -51.95 -10.28 -16.22
CA VAL A 123 -52.93 -9.86 -17.23
C VAL A 123 -54.30 -10.47 -16.98
N ASP A 124 -55.37 -9.73 -17.22
CA ASP A 124 -56.73 -10.26 -17.17
C ASP A 124 -57.15 -10.90 -18.50
N LYS A 125 -58.39 -11.43 -18.55
CA LYS A 125 -58.97 -12.07 -19.74
C LYS A 125 -59.09 -11.14 -20.97
N ASP A 126 -59.06 -9.82 -20.76
CA ASP A 126 -59.16 -8.80 -21.79
C ASP A 126 -57.76 -8.24 -22.15
N ASN A 127 -56.69 -8.91 -21.69
CA ASN A 127 -55.28 -8.52 -21.81
C ASN A 127 -54.93 -7.19 -21.13
N LYS A 128 -55.68 -6.79 -20.09
CA LYS A 128 -55.35 -5.62 -19.30
C LYS A 128 -54.41 -5.98 -18.16
N HIS A 129 -53.32 -5.24 -18.03
CA HIS A 129 -52.33 -5.43 -16.98
C HIS A 129 -52.83 -4.89 -15.64
N TYR A 130 -52.54 -5.61 -14.56
CA TYR A 130 -52.83 -5.23 -13.17
C TYR A 130 -51.68 -5.67 -12.26
N SER A 131 -51.77 -5.46 -10.94
CA SER A 131 -50.76 -5.95 -9.99
C SER A 131 -51.27 -7.07 -9.08
N TYR A 132 -50.40 -8.04 -8.80
CA TYR A 132 -50.61 -9.04 -7.77
C TYR A 132 -50.72 -8.35 -6.40
N GLU A 133 -51.77 -8.63 -5.65
CA GLU A 133 -51.94 -8.11 -4.29
C GLU A 133 -51.42 -9.12 -3.27
N ALA A 134 -50.35 -8.74 -2.57
CA ALA A 134 -49.72 -9.55 -1.54
C ALA A 134 -50.68 -9.86 -0.38
N PRO A 135 -50.50 -10.99 0.33
CA PRO A 135 -51.37 -11.38 1.43
C PRO A 135 -51.25 -10.48 2.68
N ASN A 136 -50.13 -9.73 2.79
CA ASN A 136 -49.81 -8.86 3.92
C ASN A 136 -49.63 -7.39 3.49
N SER A 137 -49.78 -6.47 4.44
CA SER A 137 -49.57 -5.03 4.21
C SER A 137 -48.09 -4.69 4.04
N ARG A 138 -47.79 -3.52 3.47
CA ARG A 138 -46.42 -3.02 3.27
C ARG A 138 -45.60 -3.04 4.57
N GLU A 139 -46.21 -2.68 5.69
CA GLU A 139 -45.58 -2.65 7.02
C GLU A 139 -45.03 -4.02 7.47
N TYR A 140 -45.64 -5.12 7.03
CA TYR A 140 -45.10 -6.47 7.26
C TYR A 140 -43.75 -6.69 6.55
N TYR A 141 -43.53 -6.06 5.41
CA TYR A 141 -42.28 -6.19 4.64
C TYR A 141 -41.27 -5.08 4.95
N LYS A 142 -41.51 -4.28 5.99
CA LYS A 142 -40.58 -3.25 6.49
C LYS A 142 -39.84 -3.74 7.73
N ARG A 143 -38.72 -3.09 8.06
CA ARG A 143 -37.98 -3.36 9.30
C ARG A 143 -38.87 -3.10 10.52
N LYS A 144 -38.76 -3.97 11.52
CA LYS A 144 -39.47 -3.83 12.80
C LYS A 144 -38.92 -2.63 13.57
N SER A 145 -39.84 -1.79 14.04
CA SER A 145 -39.52 -0.65 14.91
C SER A 145 -40.59 -0.48 15.98
N SER A 146 -40.40 0.49 16.89
CA SER A 146 -41.44 0.87 17.86
C SER A 146 -42.72 1.37 17.18
N THR A 147 -42.60 1.95 15.99
CA THR A 147 -43.73 2.45 15.18
C THR A 147 -44.24 1.43 14.16
N ASN A 148 -43.45 0.41 13.82
CA ASN A 148 -43.85 -0.72 12.98
C ASN A 148 -43.59 -2.07 13.69
N PRO A 149 -44.49 -2.53 14.57
CA PRO A 149 -44.26 -3.73 15.38
C PRO A 149 -44.38 -5.04 14.59
N ILE A 150 -44.94 -5.02 13.37
CA ILE A 150 -45.20 -6.21 12.55
C ILE A 150 -44.10 -6.50 11.51
N GLY A 151 -43.11 -5.62 11.41
CA GLY A 151 -41.98 -5.75 10.50
C GLY A 151 -41.04 -6.93 10.76
N TYR A 152 -40.04 -7.12 9.89
CA TYR A 152 -38.98 -8.13 10.05
C TYR A 152 -37.94 -7.71 11.09
N LYS A 153 -37.39 -8.66 11.84
CA LYS A 153 -36.49 -8.41 12.97
C LYS A 153 -35.02 -8.41 12.57
N ASP A 154 -34.65 -9.22 11.58
CA ASP A 154 -33.28 -9.46 11.15
C ASP A 154 -33.22 -9.80 9.66
N ASP A 155 -32.01 -9.94 9.13
CA ASP A 155 -31.76 -10.19 7.69
C ASP A 155 -32.27 -11.56 7.23
N GLY A 156 -32.33 -12.56 8.11
CA GLY A 156 -32.87 -13.88 7.79
C GLY A 156 -34.39 -13.82 7.60
N GLU A 157 -35.09 -13.13 8.50
CA GLU A 157 -36.53 -12.89 8.38
C GLU A 157 -36.84 -11.96 7.19
N ARG A 158 -35.99 -10.96 6.92
CA ARG A 158 -36.09 -10.11 5.72
C ARG A 158 -36.04 -10.95 4.45
N PHE A 159 -34.99 -11.75 4.28
CA PHE A 159 -34.78 -12.61 3.12
C PHE A 159 -35.94 -13.59 2.93
N THR A 160 -36.40 -14.22 4.01
CA THR A 160 -37.53 -15.16 3.97
C THR A 160 -38.81 -14.49 3.48
N ARG A 161 -39.20 -13.35 4.07
CA ARG A 161 -40.44 -12.64 3.69
C ARG A 161 -40.39 -12.11 2.26
N GLU A 162 -39.22 -11.67 1.80
CA GLU A 162 -38.99 -11.27 0.40
C GLU A 162 -39.20 -12.45 -0.56
N ASN A 163 -38.50 -13.56 -0.30
CA ASN A 163 -38.59 -14.77 -1.11
C ASN A 163 -40.03 -15.31 -1.20
N GLU A 164 -40.78 -15.28 -0.09
CA GLU A 164 -42.19 -15.65 -0.03
C GLU A 164 -43.07 -14.73 -0.90
N LEU A 165 -42.93 -13.41 -0.74
CA LEU A 165 -43.67 -12.42 -1.51
C LEU A 165 -43.49 -12.60 -3.02
N LEU A 166 -42.23 -12.70 -3.44
CA LEU A 166 -41.87 -12.80 -4.86
C LEU A 166 -42.29 -14.15 -5.44
N SER A 167 -42.12 -15.23 -4.68
CA SER A 167 -42.58 -16.57 -5.06
C SER A 167 -44.10 -16.62 -5.27
N ASP A 168 -44.88 -16.05 -4.35
CA ASP A 168 -46.34 -16.05 -4.47
C ASP A 168 -46.83 -15.23 -5.66
N ALA A 169 -46.19 -14.08 -5.90
CA ALA A 169 -46.45 -13.26 -7.08
C ALA A 169 -46.16 -14.03 -8.38
N ALA A 170 -45.01 -14.72 -8.47
CA ALA A 170 -44.66 -15.53 -9.63
C ALA A 170 -45.58 -16.75 -9.83
N ARG A 171 -45.97 -17.45 -8.76
CA ARG A 171 -46.95 -18.55 -8.83
C ARG A 171 -48.29 -18.10 -9.40
N SER A 172 -48.70 -16.87 -9.08
CA SER A 172 -50.00 -16.32 -9.53
C SER A 172 -50.10 -16.12 -11.05
N ILE A 173 -48.96 -16.04 -11.75
CA ILE A 173 -48.90 -15.75 -13.19
C ILE A 173 -48.49 -16.95 -14.05
N VAL A 174 -48.19 -18.11 -13.47
CA VAL A 174 -47.69 -19.30 -14.20
C VAL A 174 -48.58 -19.68 -15.37
N SER A 175 -49.92 -19.66 -15.20
CA SER A 175 -50.86 -20.00 -16.27
C SER A 175 -51.02 -18.92 -17.35
N GLN A 176 -50.48 -17.73 -17.13
CA GLN A 176 -50.56 -16.59 -18.03
C GLN A 176 -49.31 -16.47 -18.92
N VAL A 177 -48.16 -17.01 -18.49
CA VAL A 177 -46.90 -16.90 -19.23
C VAL A 177 -46.93 -17.80 -20.47
N ASN A 178 -47.10 -17.19 -21.64
CA ASN A 178 -47.09 -17.87 -22.93
C ASN A 178 -45.73 -17.76 -23.64
N VAL A 179 -44.65 -17.85 -22.88
CA VAL A 179 -43.26 -17.89 -23.38
C VAL A 179 -42.69 -19.27 -23.11
N ASP A 180 -42.13 -19.92 -24.12
CA ASP A 180 -41.49 -21.22 -23.96
C ASP A 180 -40.42 -21.17 -22.86
N GLY A 181 -40.38 -22.18 -21.98
CA GLY A 181 -39.40 -22.26 -20.89
C GLY A 181 -37.96 -22.21 -21.40
N ASP A 182 -37.64 -22.85 -22.53
CA ASP A 182 -36.28 -22.82 -23.10
C ASP A 182 -35.90 -21.44 -23.66
N LYS A 183 -36.88 -20.55 -23.86
CA LYS A 183 -36.64 -19.14 -24.21
C LYS A 183 -36.54 -18.23 -22.99
N LEU A 184 -36.77 -18.76 -21.80
CA LEU A 184 -36.57 -18.06 -20.53
C LEU A 184 -35.23 -18.45 -19.88
N ASP A 185 -34.60 -19.53 -20.34
CA ASP A 185 -33.39 -20.16 -19.81
C ASP A 185 -32.40 -20.39 -20.98
N PHE A 186 -31.76 -19.31 -21.43
CA PHE A 186 -30.86 -19.34 -22.59
C PHE A 186 -29.52 -20.01 -22.27
N ASN A 187 -29.03 -19.86 -21.04
CA ASN A 187 -27.78 -20.49 -20.61
C ASN A 187 -27.95 -22.01 -20.33
N LYS A 188 -29.20 -22.50 -20.27
CA LYS A 188 -29.59 -23.91 -20.08
C LYS A 188 -29.15 -24.47 -18.73
N ASP A 189 -29.09 -23.63 -17.70
CA ASP A 189 -28.80 -24.06 -16.33
C ASP A 189 -30.05 -24.58 -15.59
N GLY A 190 -31.22 -24.49 -16.23
CA GLY A 190 -32.52 -24.91 -15.68
C GLY A 190 -33.27 -23.78 -14.97
N SER A 191 -32.69 -22.59 -14.90
CA SER A 191 -33.24 -21.39 -14.29
C SER A 191 -33.58 -20.33 -15.32
N ILE A 192 -34.55 -19.48 -14.98
CA ILE A 192 -34.92 -18.33 -15.80
C ILE A 192 -33.83 -17.28 -15.68
N ASP A 193 -33.28 -16.83 -16.81
CA ASP A 193 -32.17 -15.88 -16.85
C ASP A 193 -32.53 -14.56 -16.15
N ASN A 194 -33.76 -14.05 -16.34
CA ASN A 194 -34.20 -12.81 -15.71
C ASN A 194 -35.69 -12.76 -15.36
N VAL A 195 -35.98 -12.45 -14.10
CA VAL A 195 -37.32 -12.03 -13.63
C VAL A 195 -37.19 -10.72 -12.87
N THR A 196 -38.00 -9.73 -13.23
CA THR A 196 -38.04 -8.42 -12.58
C THR A 196 -39.36 -8.21 -11.86
N TYR A 197 -39.33 -7.87 -10.59
CA TYR A 197 -40.51 -7.51 -9.81
C TYR A 197 -40.58 -5.99 -9.66
N VAL A 198 -41.70 -5.39 -10.03
CA VAL A 198 -41.95 -3.95 -9.83
C VAL A 198 -42.95 -3.80 -8.70
N ILE A 199 -42.46 -3.33 -7.55
CA ILE A 199 -43.21 -3.22 -6.31
C ILE A 199 -43.81 -1.82 -6.17
N LYS A 200 -45.10 -1.74 -5.85
CA LYS A 200 -45.81 -0.48 -5.61
C LYS A 200 -45.14 0.37 -4.53
N GLY A 201 -45.00 1.68 -4.78
CA GLY A 201 -44.56 2.71 -3.83
C GLY A 201 -43.09 3.12 -3.95
N LEU A 202 -42.56 3.78 -2.90
CA LEU A 202 -41.19 4.30 -2.84
C LEU A 202 -40.22 3.32 -2.14
N PRO A 203 -38.91 3.40 -2.43
CA PRO A 203 -37.89 2.74 -1.63
C PRO A 203 -37.82 3.34 -0.22
N GLU A 204 -37.39 2.57 0.77
CA GLU A 204 -37.31 3.03 2.17
C GLU A 204 -35.87 3.47 2.54
N GLY A 205 -34.86 2.65 2.25
CA GLY A 205 -33.46 2.96 2.50
C GLY A 205 -32.52 1.95 1.84
N HIS A 206 -31.25 2.32 1.65
CA HIS A 206 -30.24 1.42 1.10
C HIS A 206 -30.14 0.18 1.97
N GLY A 207 -30.39 -0.99 1.39
CA GLY A 207 -30.31 -2.24 2.13
C GLY A 207 -31.61 -2.77 2.74
N ASP A 208 -32.74 -2.11 2.50
CA ASP A 208 -34.04 -2.67 2.90
C ASP A 208 -34.63 -3.56 1.79
N LEU A 209 -35.57 -4.44 2.16
CA LEU A 209 -36.31 -5.33 1.23
C LEU A 209 -36.92 -4.57 0.03
N LEU A 210 -37.33 -3.33 0.24
CA LEU A 210 -37.97 -2.48 -0.77
C LEU A 210 -36.98 -1.58 -1.54
N TRP A 211 -35.68 -1.69 -1.29
CA TRP A 211 -34.65 -1.04 -2.10
C TRP A 211 -34.50 -1.77 -3.42
N PRO A 212 -34.30 -1.10 -4.58
CA PRO A 212 -33.97 -1.79 -5.82
C PRO A 212 -32.67 -2.59 -5.70
N HIS A 213 -32.69 -3.86 -6.12
CA HIS A 213 -31.53 -4.75 -6.05
C HIS A 213 -31.73 -6.01 -6.89
N LYS A 214 -30.64 -6.74 -7.18
CA LYS A 214 -30.63 -8.15 -7.60
C LYS A 214 -30.31 -9.07 -6.43
N SER A 215 -30.97 -10.23 -6.34
CA SER A 215 -30.76 -11.21 -5.27
C SER A 215 -31.12 -12.63 -5.72
N THR A 216 -30.83 -13.61 -4.88
CA THR A 216 -31.19 -15.02 -5.07
C THR A 216 -32.50 -15.39 -4.42
N MET A 217 -33.16 -16.41 -4.98
CA MET A 217 -34.29 -17.09 -4.37
C MET A 217 -33.91 -18.49 -3.87
N SER A 218 -34.32 -18.82 -2.65
CA SER A 218 -33.92 -20.02 -1.93
C SER A 218 -34.79 -21.26 -2.17
N ASN A 219 -35.98 -21.18 -2.80
CA ASN A 219 -36.73 -22.39 -3.18
C ASN A 219 -37.86 -22.25 -4.25
N THR A 220 -37.87 -23.22 -5.18
CA THR A 220 -38.95 -23.90 -5.96
C THR A 220 -40.12 -23.14 -6.60
N THR A 221 -39.97 -21.89 -7.02
CA THR A 221 -40.96 -21.30 -7.94
C THR A 221 -40.54 -21.56 -9.38
N TYR A 222 -41.46 -22.13 -10.16
CA TYR A 222 -41.23 -22.49 -11.56
C TYR A 222 -42.22 -21.77 -12.47
N ILE A 223 -41.75 -21.30 -13.61
CA ILE A 223 -42.58 -20.85 -14.72
C ILE A 223 -42.19 -21.69 -15.93
N ASN A 224 -43.17 -22.36 -16.54
CA ASN A 224 -42.97 -23.20 -17.72
C ASN A 224 -41.81 -24.20 -17.61
N GLY A 225 -41.62 -24.79 -16.42
CA GLY A 225 -40.63 -25.84 -16.16
C GLY A 225 -39.23 -25.34 -15.78
N LYS A 226 -38.99 -24.01 -15.74
CA LYS A 226 -37.72 -23.40 -15.34
C LYS A 226 -37.84 -22.76 -13.96
N SER A 227 -36.84 -22.91 -13.12
CA SER A 227 -36.83 -22.31 -11.78
C SER A 227 -36.57 -20.80 -11.83
N ILE A 228 -36.98 -20.06 -10.80
CA ILE A 228 -36.48 -18.70 -10.58
C ILE A 228 -35.45 -18.78 -9.46
N THR A 229 -34.16 -18.69 -9.79
CA THR A 229 -33.06 -18.66 -8.81
C THR A 229 -32.54 -17.26 -8.55
N GLU A 230 -32.70 -16.35 -9.51
CA GLU A 230 -32.27 -14.96 -9.43
C GLU A 230 -33.42 -14.04 -9.84
N TYR A 231 -33.43 -12.84 -9.28
CA TYR A 231 -34.43 -11.83 -9.63
C TYR A 231 -33.92 -10.41 -9.39
N ASN A 232 -34.55 -9.47 -10.08
CA ASN A 232 -34.39 -8.03 -9.87
C ASN A 232 -35.63 -7.48 -9.17
N VAL A 233 -35.45 -6.59 -8.20
CA VAL A 233 -36.50 -5.82 -7.55
C VAL A 233 -36.37 -4.37 -7.97
N LEU A 234 -37.47 -3.79 -8.44
CA LEU A 234 -37.62 -2.37 -8.74
C LEU A 234 -38.81 -1.81 -7.97
N THR A 235 -38.82 -0.51 -7.73
CA THR A 235 -39.98 0.17 -7.14
C THR A 235 -40.72 1.02 -8.17
N GLN A 236 -42.04 1.14 -8.02
CA GLN A 236 -42.88 1.98 -8.86
C GLN A 236 -42.36 3.43 -8.87
N GLY A 237 -41.93 3.93 -7.70
CA GLY A 237 -41.53 5.32 -7.46
C GLY A 237 -42.68 6.33 -7.56
N THR A 238 -42.33 7.62 -7.69
CA THR A 238 -43.33 8.69 -7.92
C THR A 238 -43.57 8.92 -9.41
N GLU A 239 -44.53 9.78 -9.76
CA GLU A 239 -44.70 10.25 -11.15
C GLU A 239 -43.44 10.92 -11.73
N ASN A 240 -42.57 11.43 -10.86
CA ASN A 240 -41.34 12.14 -11.21
C ASN A 240 -40.06 11.34 -10.96
N THR A 241 -40.09 10.23 -10.22
CA THR A 241 -38.87 9.54 -9.75
C THR A 241 -39.01 8.02 -9.74
N GLY A 242 -39.80 7.48 -10.67
CA GLY A 242 -40.17 6.06 -10.68
C GLY A 242 -40.12 5.42 -12.06
N VAL A 243 -39.94 4.10 -12.12
CA VAL A 243 -39.91 3.32 -13.39
C VAL A 243 -41.26 3.31 -14.11
N MET A 244 -42.33 3.74 -13.44
CA MET A 244 -43.66 3.98 -14.02
C MET A 244 -44.05 5.47 -14.05
N GLY A 245 -43.10 6.36 -13.74
CA GLY A 245 -43.31 7.80 -13.71
C GLY A 245 -43.33 8.43 -15.09
N LYS A 246 -44.27 9.35 -15.34
CA LYS A 246 -44.47 9.99 -16.65
C LYS A 246 -43.34 10.96 -17.02
N TYR A 247 -42.71 11.61 -16.03
CA TYR A 247 -41.85 12.78 -16.27
C TYR A 247 -40.35 12.47 -16.28
N MET A 248 -39.91 11.46 -15.50
CA MET A 248 -38.55 10.94 -15.54
C MET A 248 -38.60 9.43 -15.81
N ARG A 249 -38.41 9.06 -17.08
CA ARG A 249 -38.21 7.67 -17.49
C ARG A 249 -36.87 7.18 -16.94
N LEU A 250 -36.88 6.36 -15.89
CA LEU A 250 -35.65 5.82 -15.27
C LEU A 250 -35.10 4.63 -16.05
N VAL A 251 -34.82 4.82 -17.34
CA VAL A 251 -34.25 3.76 -18.20
C VAL A 251 -32.91 3.29 -17.64
N GLY A 252 -32.08 4.20 -17.12
CA GLY A 252 -30.79 3.83 -16.55
C GLY A 252 -30.85 2.90 -15.35
N VAL A 253 -31.86 3.01 -14.48
CA VAL A 253 -32.05 2.06 -13.36
C VAL A 253 -32.45 0.68 -13.88
N VAL A 254 -33.36 0.63 -14.84
CA VAL A 254 -33.77 -0.64 -15.47
C VAL A 254 -32.57 -1.32 -16.15
N VAL A 255 -31.77 -0.56 -16.88
CA VAL A 255 -30.58 -1.10 -17.56
C VAL A 255 -29.54 -1.56 -16.55
N HIS A 256 -29.23 -0.77 -15.51
CA HIS A 256 -28.27 -1.12 -14.46
C HIS A 256 -28.62 -2.48 -13.82
N GLU A 257 -29.84 -2.61 -13.30
CA GLU A 257 -30.28 -3.86 -12.66
C GLU A 257 -30.31 -5.03 -13.66
N PHE A 258 -30.64 -4.77 -14.93
CA PHE A 258 -30.63 -5.79 -15.97
C PHE A 258 -29.22 -6.26 -16.31
N LEU A 259 -28.22 -5.39 -16.32
CA LEU A 259 -26.84 -5.76 -16.65
C LEU A 259 -26.21 -6.69 -15.61
N HIS A 260 -26.68 -6.70 -14.36
CA HIS A 260 -26.26 -7.72 -13.40
C HIS A 260 -26.66 -9.15 -13.83
N THR A 261 -27.68 -9.32 -14.66
CA THR A 261 -27.99 -10.63 -15.30
C THR A 261 -26.94 -11.05 -16.32
N PHE A 262 -26.16 -10.10 -16.82
CA PHE A 262 -24.95 -10.34 -17.60
C PHE A 262 -23.67 -10.22 -16.75
N PHE A 263 -23.79 -10.35 -15.42
CA PHE A 263 -22.68 -10.41 -14.47
C PHE A 263 -21.85 -9.13 -14.39
N PHE A 264 -22.38 -7.99 -14.84
CA PHE A 264 -21.71 -6.72 -14.65
C PHE A 264 -21.66 -6.42 -13.13
N PRO A 265 -20.49 -6.13 -12.54
CA PRO A 265 -20.36 -5.88 -11.11
C PRO A 265 -20.69 -4.42 -10.79
N ASP A 266 -21.12 -4.16 -9.55
CA ASP A 266 -21.16 -2.79 -9.04
C ASP A 266 -19.75 -2.18 -8.98
N LEU A 267 -19.63 -0.98 -9.54
CA LEU A 267 -18.38 -0.23 -9.63
C LEU A 267 -18.30 0.94 -8.64
N TYR A 268 -19.33 1.13 -7.81
CA TYR A 268 -19.31 2.00 -6.64
C TYR A 268 -19.02 1.20 -5.36
N ARG A 269 -18.47 1.86 -4.34
CA ARG A 269 -18.13 1.23 -3.04
C ARG A 269 -19.36 1.22 -2.13
N TYR A 270 -19.65 0.11 -1.45
CA TYR A 270 -20.84 -0.02 -0.57
C TYR A 270 -20.72 0.70 0.78
N SER A 271 -19.53 1.19 1.14
CA SER A 271 -19.34 1.79 2.45
C SER A 271 -19.92 3.21 2.53
N SER A 272 -20.42 3.52 3.70
CA SER A 272 -21.23 4.69 4.03
C SER A 272 -20.45 6.04 3.93
N ASN A 273 -19.13 5.98 3.75
CA ASN A 273 -18.23 7.13 3.64
C ASN A 273 -17.31 7.03 2.41
N SER A 274 -17.58 6.09 1.50
CA SER A 274 -16.70 5.88 0.34
C SER A 274 -17.17 6.67 -0.88
N SER A 275 -16.29 7.57 -1.30
CA SER A 275 -16.12 8.03 -2.66
C SER A 275 -16.34 6.97 -3.75
N ASN A 276 -16.72 7.43 -4.94
CA ASN A 276 -17.02 6.56 -6.08
C ASN A 276 -15.80 6.49 -7.04
N PRO A 277 -15.12 5.33 -7.14
CA PRO A 277 -13.90 5.21 -7.94
C PRO A 277 -14.13 5.31 -9.46
N VAL A 278 -15.36 5.13 -9.94
CA VAL A 278 -15.71 5.18 -11.37
C VAL A 278 -16.75 6.27 -11.67
N GLY A 279 -17.74 6.45 -10.80
CA GLY A 279 -18.75 7.51 -10.88
C GLY A 279 -19.63 7.46 -12.13
N LYS A 280 -20.01 8.63 -12.64
CA LYS A 280 -20.93 8.75 -13.78
C LYS A 280 -20.43 8.12 -15.08
N TRP A 281 -19.16 7.71 -15.17
CA TRP A 281 -18.55 7.24 -16.41
C TRP A 281 -18.92 5.80 -16.79
N ASP A 282 -19.50 5.03 -15.87
CA ASP A 282 -20.05 3.70 -16.11
C ASP A 282 -21.46 3.62 -15.52
N ILE A 283 -22.38 2.96 -16.22
CA ILE A 283 -23.74 2.75 -15.71
C ILE A 283 -23.75 1.90 -14.43
N MET A 284 -22.74 1.03 -14.26
CA MET A 284 -22.58 0.20 -13.06
C MET A 284 -22.01 0.96 -11.86
N ALA A 285 -21.64 2.23 -12.02
CA ALA A 285 -21.17 3.10 -10.96
C ALA A 285 -22.13 4.26 -10.64
N GLY A 286 -23.01 4.62 -11.56
CA GLY A 286 -24.06 5.61 -11.35
C GLY A 286 -25.10 5.55 -12.46
N THR A 287 -26.33 5.94 -12.18
CA THR A 287 -27.41 5.90 -13.20
C THR A 287 -27.90 7.29 -13.54
N ALA A 288 -28.52 7.42 -14.71
CA ALA A 288 -29.12 8.65 -15.17
C ALA A 288 -30.41 8.40 -15.97
N LYS A 289 -31.15 9.48 -16.26
CA LYS A 289 -32.40 9.42 -17.05
C LYS A 289 -32.15 8.80 -18.43
N ASN A 290 -31.18 9.35 -19.14
CA ASN A 290 -30.63 8.75 -20.35
C ASN A 290 -29.31 8.09 -19.94
N PRO A 291 -29.22 6.76 -19.98
CA PRO A 291 -28.06 6.08 -19.43
C PRO A 291 -26.81 6.33 -20.26
N GLN A 292 -25.69 6.39 -19.57
CA GLN A 292 -24.37 6.23 -20.16
C GLN A 292 -24.13 4.76 -20.55
N LEU A 293 -23.23 4.53 -21.49
CA LEU A 293 -22.69 3.20 -21.79
C LEU A 293 -21.70 2.77 -20.70
N PRO A 294 -21.48 1.46 -20.47
CA PRO A 294 -20.39 1.00 -19.62
C PRO A 294 -19.05 1.48 -20.18
N LEU A 295 -18.00 1.49 -19.36
CA LEU A 295 -16.63 1.68 -19.83
C LEU A 295 -16.30 0.64 -20.89
N ALA A 296 -15.46 1.01 -21.85
CA ALA A 296 -15.07 0.09 -22.93
C ALA A 296 -14.45 -1.21 -22.38
N TYR A 297 -13.66 -1.14 -21.31
CA TYR A 297 -13.14 -2.31 -20.60
C TYR A 297 -14.26 -3.22 -20.08
N THR A 298 -15.23 -2.66 -19.35
CA THR A 298 -16.37 -3.42 -18.81
C THR A 298 -17.13 -4.05 -19.97
N ARG A 299 -17.61 -3.25 -20.93
CA ARG A 299 -18.35 -3.74 -22.10
C ARG A 299 -17.64 -4.90 -22.81
N LEU A 300 -16.35 -4.77 -23.11
CA LEU A 300 -15.61 -5.78 -23.89
C LEU A 300 -15.21 -7.00 -23.05
N THR A 301 -15.10 -6.85 -21.73
CA THR A 301 -14.89 -7.98 -20.82
C THR A 301 -16.15 -8.86 -20.72
N TYR A 302 -17.33 -8.24 -20.77
CA TYR A 302 -18.62 -8.92 -20.54
C TYR A 302 -19.40 -9.25 -21.82
N ASP A 303 -19.18 -8.58 -22.96
CA ASP A 303 -19.88 -8.87 -24.23
C ASP A 303 -19.61 -10.29 -24.78
N GLY A 304 -18.55 -10.96 -24.32
CA GLY A 304 -18.22 -12.34 -24.73
C GLY A 304 -17.85 -12.49 -26.21
N THR A 305 -17.77 -11.39 -26.96
CA THR A 305 -17.24 -11.38 -28.33
C THR A 305 -15.72 -11.25 -28.27
N GLU A 306 -14.98 -11.88 -29.20
CA GLU A 306 -13.50 -11.82 -29.31
C GLU A 306 -12.95 -10.40 -29.64
N THR A 307 -13.64 -9.35 -29.25
CA THR A 307 -13.26 -7.96 -29.51
C THR A 307 -12.17 -7.56 -28.52
N VAL A 308 -10.91 -7.61 -28.97
CA VAL A 308 -9.74 -7.30 -28.16
C VAL A 308 -9.49 -5.79 -28.11
N ILE A 309 -9.33 -5.23 -26.92
CA ILE A 309 -8.77 -3.88 -26.74
C ILE A 309 -7.30 -3.91 -27.15
N PRO A 310 -6.88 -3.21 -28.23
CA PRO A 310 -5.49 -3.25 -28.67
C PRO A 310 -4.53 -2.77 -27.57
N GLU A 311 -3.39 -3.46 -27.45
CA GLU A 311 -2.38 -3.17 -26.42
C GLU A 311 -1.28 -2.25 -26.97
N ILE A 312 -0.95 -1.24 -26.18
CA ILE A 312 0.14 -0.29 -26.38
C ILE A 312 1.24 -0.59 -25.36
N THR A 313 2.46 -0.83 -25.82
CA THR A 313 3.63 -1.16 -24.98
C THR A 313 4.85 -0.26 -25.25
N SER A 314 4.73 0.71 -26.15
CA SER A 314 5.81 1.63 -26.51
C SER A 314 5.28 2.97 -27.00
N ASP A 315 6.16 3.97 -27.04
CA ASP A 315 5.87 5.31 -27.52
C ASP A 315 5.24 5.28 -28.93
N GLY A 316 4.25 6.13 -29.17
CA GLY A 316 3.56 6.16 -30.46
C GLY A 316 2.41 7.17 -30.53
N GLU A 317 1.80 7.27 -31.71
CA GLU A 317 0.59 8.03 -31.98
C GLU A 317 -0.55 7.06 -32.33
N TYR A 318 -1.71 7.28 -31.72
CA TYR A 318 -2.84 6.37 -31.72
C TYR A 318 -4.13 7.13 -31.95
N ARG A 319 -5.14 6.43 -32.48
CA ARG A 319 -6.45 7.01 -32.86
C ARG A 319 -7.61 6.22 -32.28
N LEU A 320 -8.56 6.92 -31.69
CA LEU A 320 -9.80 6.39 -31.12
C LEU A 320 -11.02 6.85 -31.91
N SER A 321 -11.89 5.91 -32.26
CA SER A 321 -13.29 6.20 -32.57
C SER A 321 -14.06 6.49 -31.27
N PRO A 322 -15.18 7.24 -31.33
CA PRO A 322 -16.05 7.42 -30.17
C PRO A 322 -16.48 6.08 -29.55
N SER A 323 -16.56 6.02 -28.23
CA SER A 323 -16.94 4.84 -27.45
C SER A 323 -18.34 4.30 -27.76
N ASN A 324 -19.24 5.18 -28.22
CA ASN A 324 -20.58 4.88 -28.75
C ASN A 324 -20.60 4.58 -30.26
N SER A 325 -19.46 4.32 -30.90
CA SER A 325 -19.43 3.96 -32.33
C SER A 325 -20.31 2.74 -32.59
N LYS A 326 -21.17 2.87 -33.60
CA LYS A 326 -22.08 1.82 -34.08
C LYS A 326 -21.40 0.83 -35.03
N ILE A 327 -20.15 1.08 -35.40
CA ILE A 327 -19.40 0.28 -36.37
C ILE A 327 -18.61 -0.79 -35.62
N LYS A 328 -18.98 -2.06 -35.82
CA LYS A 328 -18.23 -3.19 -35.26
C LYS A 328 -16.80 -3.21 -35.84
N GLY A 329 -15.80 -3.27 -34.97
CA GLY A 329 -14.38 -3.28 -35.33
C GLY A 329 -13.68 -1.93 -35.24
N ASP A 330 -14.43 -0.85 -34.97
CA ASP A 330 -13.81 0.44 -34.61
C ASP A 330 -12.95 0.31 -33.35
N THR A 331 -11.78 0.96 -33.34
CA THR A 331 -10.93 1.03 -32.15
C THR A 331 -11.45 2.09 -31.20
N ILE A 332 -12.23 1.66 -30.21
CA ILE A 332 -12.91 2.55 -29.24
C ILE A 332 -12.16 2.71 -27.91
N ALA A 333 -11.14 1.88 -27.66
CA ALA A 333 -10.26 1.98 -26.51
C ALA A 333 -8.88 1.40 -26.82
N TYR A 334 -7.87 1.82 -26.05
CA TYR A 334 -6.56 1.16 -26.00
C TYR A 334 -6.20 0.79 -24.57
N LYS A 335 -5.51 -0.34 -24.42
CA LYS A 335 -4.87 -0.78 -23.19
C LYS A 335 -3.41 -0.33 -23.24
N ILE A 336 -2.98 0.50 -22.31
CA ILE A 336 -1.60 0.97 -22.17
C ILE A 336 -0.94 0.16 -21.04
N LYS A 337 -0.13 -0.85 -21.41
CA LYS A 337 0.48 -1.78 -20.46
C LYS A 337 1.80 -1.22 -19.93
N SER A 338 1.83 -0.88 -18.64
CA SER A 338 3.05 -0.36 -18.03
C SER A 338 4.13 -1.44 -17.90
N PRO A 339 5.39 -1.15 -18.26
CA PRO A 339 6.52 -2.04 -17.98
C PRO A 339 6.87 -2.13 -16.48
N LEU A 340 6.37 -1.22 -15.64
CA LEU A 340 6.65 -1.17 -14.20
C LEU A 340 5.70 -2.03 -13.36
N SER A 341 4.60 -2.52 -13.92
CA SER A 341 3.62 -3.33 -13.19
C SER A 341 3.25 -4.59 -13.96
N LYS A 342 3.14 -5.71 -13.24
CA LYS A 342 2.69 -6.98 -13.83
C LYS A 342 1.17 -7.02 -14.01
N ASN A 343 0.43 -6.49 -13.04
CA ASN A 343 -1.02 -6.68 -12.90
C ASN A 343 -1.82 -5.40 -13.15
N GLN A 344 -1.16 -4.24 -13.29
CA GLN A 344 -1.84 -2.96 -13.48
C GLN A 344 -1.49 -2.33 -14.82
N TYR A 345 -2.50 -1.77 -15.45
CA TYR A 345 -2.39 -1.05 -16.72
C TYR A 345 -3.44 0.06 -16.80
N PHE A 346 -3.32 0.90 -17.81
CA PHE A 346 -4.27 1.98 -18.05
C PHE A 346 -5.09 1.69 -19.29
N VAL A 347 -6.31 2.19 -19.32
CA VAL A 347 -7.18 2.15 -20.50
C VAL A 347 -7.61 3.57 -20.80
N VAL A 348 -7.61 3.88 -22.10
CA VAL A 348 -8.09 5.15 -22.62
C VAL A 348 -9.21 4.92 -23.60
N GLU A 349 -10.27 5.73 -23.52
CA GLU A 349 -11.37 5.71 -24.47
C GLU A 349 -11.87 7.12 -24.79
N PHE A 350 -12.46 7.29 -25.97
CA PHE A 350 -13.01 8.58 -26.38
C PHE A 350 -14.50 8.66 -26.01
N ARG A 351 -14.85 9.42 -24.98
CA ARG A 351 -16.26 9.64 -24.60
C ARG A 351 -16.80 10.86 -25.33
N LYS A 352 -17.94 10.65 -25.99
CA LYS A 352 -18.69 11.68 -26.71
C LYS A 352 -20.17 11.33 -26.63
N GLY A 353 -20.91 12.10 -25.83
CA GLY A 353 -22.36 11.95 -25.72
C GLY A 353 -23.07 12.17 -27.06
N ASP A 354 -24.16 11.44 -27.26
CA ASP A 354 -25.14 11.70 -28.32
C ASP A 354 -26.53 11.96 -27.71
N ASP A 355 -27.56 11.96 -28.56
CA ASP A 355 -28.95 12.19 -28.16
C ASP A 355 -29.59 11.01 -27.42
N LYS A 356 -29.00 9.81 -27.52
CA LYS A 356 -29.46 8.58 -26.86
C LYS A 356 -28.65 8.24 -25.62
N TRP A 357 -27.35 8.00 -25.78
CA TRP A 357 -26.44 7.50 -24.77
C TRP A 357 -25.40 8.54 -24.39
N ASP A 358 -24.88 8.43 -23.18
CA ASP A 358 -23.87 9.35 -22.64
C ASP A 358 -24.33 10.82 -22.63
N SER A 359 -25.63 11.09 -22.82
CA SER A 359 -26.15 12.45 -22.89
C SER A 359 -26.01 13.21 -21.56
N VAL A 360 -25.82 12.47 -20.46
CA VAL A 360 -25.51 13.02 -19.13
C VAL A 360 -24.02 13.32 -18.94
N LEU A 361 -23.16 12.80 -19.81
CA LEU A 361 -21.72 12.99 -19.79
C LEU A 361 -21.40 14.21 -20.65
N ASN A 362 -21.52 15.41 -20.06
CA ASN A 362 -21.03 16.68 -20.59
C ASN A 362 -20.99 16.71 -22.13
N ILE A 363 -22.15 16.64 -22.81
CA ILE A 363 -22.28 16.64 -24.28
C ILE A 363 -21.44 17.76 -24.93
N ASN A 364 -21.23 18.85 -24.20
CA ASN A 364 -20.47 20.02 -24.64
C ASN A 364 -18.94 19.85 -24.61
N ASN A 365 -18.40 18.89 -23.88
CA ASN A 365 -16.96 18.68 -23.68
C ASN A 365 -16.57 17.21 -23.91
N PRO A 366 -16.72 16.69 -25.15
CA PRO A 366 -16.22 15.35 -25.47
C PRO A 366 -14.70 15.29 -25.26
N GLY A 367 -14.14 14.11 -25.01
CA GLY A 367 -12.72 14.00 -24.71
C GLY A 367 -12.23 12.60 -24.38
N LEU A 368 -10.95 12.50 -24.06
CA LEU A 368 -10.32 11.25 -23.66
C LEU A 368 -10.61 11.00 -22.18
N LEU A 369 -11.11 9.82 -21.85
CA LEU A 369 -11.22 9.32 -20.47
C LEU A 369 -10.08 8.33 -20.24
N ALA A 370 -9.38 8.45 -19.11
CA ALA A 370 -8.32 7.54 -18.70
C ALA A 370 -8.68 6.86 -17.37
N TYR A 371 -8.45 5.56 -17.27
CA TYR A 371 -8.69 4.79 -16.05
C TYR A 371 -7.66 3.67 -15.87
N ARG A 372 -7.44 3.26 -14.62
CA ARG A 372 -6.59 2.13 -14.24
C ARG A 372 -7.42 0.86 -14.10
N ILE A 373 -6.85 -0.26 -14.52
CA ILE A 373 -7.28 -1.60 -14.15
C ILE A 373 -6.21 -2.26 -13.28
N ASP A 374 -6.63 -2.90 -12.18
CA ASP A 374 -5.78 -3.74 -11.31
C ASP A 374 -6.27 -5.19 -11.28
N GLU A 375 -5.60 -6.06 -12.05
CA GLU A 375 -5.90 -7.50 -12.11
C GLU A 375 -5.41 -8.28 -10.87
N SER A 376 -4.75 -7.63 -9.90
CA SER A 376 -4.43 -8.27 -8.62
C SER A 376 -5.63 -8.34 -7.66
N VAL A 377 -6.70 -7.61 -7.97
CA VAL A 377 -7.95 -7.64 -7.22
C VAL A 377 -9.05 -8.26 -8.10
N GLY A 378 -9.87 -9.13 -7.52
CA GLY A 378 -10.95 -9.79 -8.23
C GLY A 378 -11.96 -8.79 -8.80
N ILE A 379 -12.45 -9.07 -10.02
CA ILE A 379 -13.36 -8.16 -10.76
C ILE A 379 -14.69 -7.92 -10.03
N PHE A 380 -15.12 -8.86 -9.20
CA PHE A 380 -16.33 -8.75 -8.36
C PHE A 380 -16.06 -8.20 -6.95
N GLU A 381 -14.79 -8.02 -6.57
CA GLU A 381 -14.42 -7.63 -5.21
C GLU A 381 -13.90 -6.18 -5.16
N GLY A 382 -13.02 -5.81 -6.09
CA GLY A 382 -12.14 -4.64 -5.88
C GLY A 382 -12.86 -3.30 -5.74
N ASN A 383 -13.96 -3.07 -6.46
CA ASN A 383 -14.68 -1.81 -6.30
C ASN A 383 -15.67 -1.85 -5.14
N LYS A 384 -16.67 -2.74 -5.18
CA LYS A 384 -17.77 -2.71 -4.19
C LYS A 384 -17.37 -2.98 -2.75
N MET A 385 -16.33 -3.80 -2.52
CA MET A 385 -15.82 -4.11 -1.19
C MET A 385 -14.90 -3.03 -0.60
N GLY A 386 -14.73 -1.91 -1.31
CA GLY A 386 -13.81 -0.84 -0.91
C GLY A 386 -12.40 -1.07 -1.45
N TYR A 387 -11.51 -0.11 -1.18
CA TYR A 387 -10.12 -0.16 -1.64
C TYR A 387 -9.43 -1.46 -1.18
N PRO A 388 -8.67 -2.15 -2.06
CA PRO A 388 -8.21 -1.70 -3.38
C PRO A 388 -9.20 -1.89 -4.56
N ASP A 389 -9.43 -0.81 -5.32
CA ASP A 389 -10.26 -0.77 -6.54
C ASP A 389 -9.73 -1.64 -7.71
N HIS A 390 -10.62 -2.40 -8.36
CA HIS A 390 -10.31 -3.08 -9.64
C HIS A 390 -10.27 -2.07 -10.79
N ILE A 391 -11.24 -1.14 -10.85
CA ILE A 391 -11.30 -0.05 -11.82
C ILE A 391 -11.23 1.30 -11.11
N TYR A 392 -10.41 2.22 -11.61
CA TYR A 392 -10.31 3.58 -11.08
C TYR A 392 -10.20 4.60 -12.21
N VAL A 393 -11.14 5.54 -12.30
CA VAL A 393 -11.10 6.65 -13.27
C VAL A 393 -10.18 7.78 -12.77
N PHE A 394 -9.22 8.25 -13.58
CA PHE A 394 -8.37 9.37 -13.17
C PHE A 394 -9.13 10.68 -13.19
N ARG A 395 -8.86 11.54 -12.20
CA ARG A 395 -9.59 12.80 -11.97
C ARG A 395 -8.73 13.77 -11.16
N PRO A 396 -8.92 15.10 -11.31
CA PRO A 396 -8.15 16.09 -10.55
C PRO A 396 -8.61 16.19 -9.09
N GLY A 397 -7.72 16.67 -8.21
CA GLY A 397 -8.04 17.02 -6.83
C GLY A 397 -8.06 15.84 -5.86
N VAL A 398 -7.45 14.72 -6.23
CA VAL A 398 -7.36 13.52 -5.38
C VAL A 398 -6.28 13.74 -4.31
N THR A 399 -6.60 13.52 -3.03
CA THR A 399 -5.63 13.74 -1.95
C THR A 399 -4.82 12.49 -1.60
N SER A 400 -5.37 11.31 -1.90
CA SER A 400 -4.73 10.00 -1.67
C SER A 400 -5.28 8.96 -2.66
N PRO A 401 -4.46 8.00 -3.13
CA PRO A 401 -4.90 6.96 -4.05
C PRO A 401 -6.03 6.08 -3.49
N GLU A 402 -6.17 6.00 -2.16
CA GLU A 402 -7.16 5.15 -1.48
C GLU A 402 -8.53 5.81 -1.37
N LEU A 403 -8.56 7.15 -1.34
CA LEU A 403 -9.74 7.92 -0.97
C LEU A 403 -10.66 8.25 -2.12
N ALA A 404 -10.22 8.17 -3.39
CA ALA A 404 -11.03 8.53 -4.58
C ALA A 404 -11.86 9.84 -4.44
N ASP A 405 -11.34 10.84 -3.71
CA ASP A 405 -12.02 12.05 -3.24
C ASP A 405 -11.94 13.26 -4.19
N GLY A 406 -11.38 13.07 -5.38
CA GLY A 406 -11.26 14.11 -6.40
C GLY A 406 -12.55 14.37 -7.20
N ASN A 407 -12.50 15.37 -8.09
CA ASN A 407 -13.66 15.80 -8.86
C ASN A 407 -13.91 14.89 -10.07
N ILE A 408 -14.81 13.92 -9.91
CA ILE A 408 -15.18 12.96 -10.97
C ILE A 408 -15.77 13.60 -12.23
N ASP A 409 -16.34 14.81 -12.11
CA ASP A 409 -16.93 15.51 -13.24
C ASP A 409 -15.89 16.10 -14.20
N GLU A 410 -14.65 16.27 -13.72
CA GLU A 410 -13.49 16.78 -14.45
C GLU A 410 -12.51 15.67 -14.89
N ALA A 411 -12.95 14.42 -14.89
CA ALA A 411 -12.12 13.27 -15.31
C ALA A 411 -11.83 13.21 -16.82
N ILE A 412 -12.57 13.95 -17.66
CA ILE A 412 -12.40 13.96 -19.11
C ILE A 412 -11.30 14.94 -19.50
N ILE A 413 -10.45 14.56 -20.46
CA ILE A 413 -9.44 15.44 -21.03
C ILE A 413 -9.99 15.93 -22.37
N SER A 414 -10.46 17.17 -22.41
CA SER A 414 -11.17 17.75 -23.55
C SER A 414 -10.34 18.81 -24.28
N PRO A 415 -9.93 18.56 -25.54
CA PRO A 415 -9.26 19.56 -26.38
C PRO A 415 -10.09 20.85 -26.58
N SER A 416 -11.42 20.76 -26.49
CA SER A 416 -12.31 21.94 -26.55
C SER A 416 -12.11 22.90 -25.39
N LEU A 417 -11.64 22.40 -24.24
CA LEU A 417 -11.31 23.18 -23.05
C LEU A 417 -9.83 23.61 -23.00
N GLY A 418 -9.04 23.27 -24.02
CA GLY A 418 -7.60 23.50 -24.07
C GLY A 418 -6.76 22.42 -23.36
N GLU A 419 -7.39 21.33 -22.93
CA GLU A 419 -6.73 20.21 -22.26
C GLU A 419 -6.20 19.23 -23.31
N THR A 420 -4.91 18.91 -23.23
CA THR A 420 -4.23 18.14 -24.29
C THR A 420 -3.33 17.03 -23.75
N LYS A 421 -3.33 16.81 -22.43
CA LYS A 421 -2.46 15.83 -21.77
C LYS A 421 -2.99 15.35 -20.42
N ILE A 422 -2.57 14.15 -20.02
CA ILE A 422 -2.69 13.59 -18.67
C ILE A 422 -1.47 12.71 -18.38
N GLY A 423 -1.06 12.65 -17.12
CA GLY A 423 0.17 11.97 -16.73
C GLY A 423 1.40 12.83 -16.98
N LYS A 424 2.45 12.52 -16.23
CA LYS A 424 3.77 13.16 -16.34
C LYS A 424 4.83 12.19 -15.82
N ALA A 425 6.03 12.24 -16.42
CA ALA A 425 7.21 11.72 -15.75
C ALA A 425 7.40 12.48 -14.42
N SER A 426 7.72 11.77 -13.33
CA SER A 426 7.75 12.44 -12.03
C SER A 426 8.91 13.42 -11.90
N SER A 427 8.68 14.44 -11.08
CA SER A 427 9.72 15.34 -10.56
C SER A 427 9.76 15.34 -9.03
N ARG A 428 8.98 14.47 -8.37
CA ARG A 428 8.82 14.34 -6.90
C ARG A 428 8.43 12.90 -6.53
N LEU A 429 8.83 12.42 -5.35
CA LEU A 429 8.58 11.02 -4.95
C LEU A 429 7.29 10.77 -4.12
N ASN A 430 6.59 11.81 -3.68
CA ASN A 430 5.30 11.67 -2.98
C ASN A 430 4.14 11.48 -3.96
N PHE A 431 2.97 11.05 -3.46
CA PHE A 431 1.74 10.91 -4.26
C PHE A 431 1.44 12.23 -5.02
N ASP A 432 1.12 12.08 -6.31
CA ASP A 432 0.92 13.19 -7.24
C ASP A 432 -0.26 12.83 -8.16
N ASP A 433 -1.38 13.51 -7.98
CA ASP A 433 -2.65 13.23 -8.64
C ASP A 433 -2.65 13.62 -10.13
N GLU A 434 -1.66 14.38 -10.59
CA GLU A 434 -1.47 14.67 -12.02
C GLU A 434 -0.73 13.53 -12.77
N THR A 435 -0.29 12.50 -12.06
CA THR A 435 0.36 11.32 -12.65
C THR A 435 -0.65 10.22 -13.00
N LEU A 436 -0.27 9.32 -13.91
CA LEU A 436 -0.97 8.04 -14.04
C LEU A 436 -0.38 7.09 -12.99
N TYR A 437 -1.02 7.00 -11.83
CA TYR A 437 -0.51 6.26 -10.69
C TYR A 437 -1.12 4.85 -10.54
N PHE A 438 -0.31 3.95 -10.01
CA PHE A 438 -0.71 2.61 -9.59
C PHE A 438 -1.56 2.65 -8.31
N GLN A 439 -2.17 1.52 -7.95
CA GLN A 439 -3.02 1.36 -6.78
C GLN A 439 -2.43 1.98 -5.51
N ASN A 440 -1.13 1.80 -5.29
CA ASN A 440 -0.39 2.31 -4.13
C ASN A 440 0.07 3.78 -4.24
N GLY A 441 -0.36 4.51 -5.27
CA GLY A 441 -0.01 5.91 -5.52
C GLY A 441 1.34 6.16 -6.20
N SER A 442 2.12 5.11 -6.48
CA SER A 442 3.38 5.28 -7.20
C SER A 442 3.15 5.61 -8.68
N ASN A 443 3.97 6.50 -9.23
CA ASN A 443 3.85 6.98 -10.60
C ASN A 443 4.31 5.90 -11.61
N SER A 444 3.51 5.69 -12.66
CA SER A 444 3.87 4.81 -13.77
C SER A 444 4.85 5.41 -14.78
N GLY A 445 5.08 6.73 -14.73
CA GLY A 445 5.88 7.49 -15.68
C GLY A 445 5.29 7.56 -17.09
N ILE A 446 4.05 7.10 -17.28
CA ILE A 446 3.35 7.17 -18.56
C ILE A 446 2.74 8.56 -18.74
N GLU A 447 2.91 9.11 -19.94
CA GLU A 447 2.32 10.39 -20.35
C GLU A 447 1.43 10.16 -21.57
N ILE A 448 0.22 10.70 -21.54
CA ILE A 448 -0.68 10.79 -22.68
C ILE A 448 -0.76 12.27 -23.07
N TYR A 449 -0.45 12.61 -24.32
CA TYR A 449 -0.32 14.01 -24.76
C TYR A 449 -0.68 14.19 -26.23
N ASP A 450 -0.67 15.44 -26.72
CA ASP A 450 -1.08 15.81 -28.09
C ASP A 450 -2.50 15.30 -28.41
N ILE A 451 -3.38 15.33 -27.39
CA ILE A 451 -4.77 14.90 -27.52
C ILE A 451 -5.51 15.95 -28.37
N LYS A 452 -6.08 15.52 -29.50
CA LYS A 452 -6.73 16.42 -30.46
C LYS A 452 -7.86 15.73 -31.22
N PHE A 453 -8.88 16.50 -31.58
CA PHE A 453 -9.90 16.01 -32.50
C PHE A 453 -9.40 15.99 -33.93
N THR A 454 -9.84 14.99 -34.68
CA THR A 454 -9.66 14.90 -36.12
C THR A 454 -10.86 15.48 -36.86
N ASN A 455 -10.69 15.83 -38.13
CA ASN A 455 -11.79 16.28 -38.99
C ASN A 455 -12.84 15.17 -39.24
N GLU A 456 -12.52 13.91 -38.96
CA GLU A 456 -13.43 12.75 -39.08
C GLU A 456 -14.28 12.52 -37.82
N GLY A 457 -14.17 13.38 -36.80
CA GLY A 457 -14.89 13.19 -35.54
C GLY A 457 -14.32 12.09 -34.65
N LYS A 458 -13.05 11.70 -34.88
CA LYS A 458 -12.23 10.80 -34.04
C LYS A 458 -11.25 11.60 -33.18
N LEU A 459 -10.54 10.93 -32.27
CA LEU A 459 -9.56 11.54 -31.37
C LEU A 459 -8.17 10.91 -31.57
N ASP A 460 -7.16 11.74 -31.84
CA ASP A 460 -5.76 11.35 -31.90
C ASP A 460 -5.07 11.69 -30.58
N PHE A 461 -4.12 10.86 -30.15
CA PHE A 461 -3.27 11.09 -28.98
C PHE A 461 -1.92 10.40 -29.13
N LYS A 462 -0.94 10.82 -28.33
CA LYS A 462 0.36 10.18 -28.22
C LYS A 462 0.57 9.60 -26.83
N VAL A 463 1.32 8.52 -26.76
CA VAL A 463 1.76 7.90 -25.50
C VAL A 463 3.27 7.95 -25.43
N LYS A 464 3.78 8.22 -24.23
CA LYS A 464 5.20 8.13 -23.89
C LYS A 464 5.37 7.29 -22.63
N PHE A 465 6.31 6.37 -22.66
CA PHE A 465 6.61 5.43 -21.58
C PHE A 465 7.79 5.90 -20.71
N PRO A 466 7.87 5.42 -19.45
CA PRO A 466 9.07 5.61 -18.65
C PRO A 466 10.27 4.94 -19.33
N LYS A 467 11.44 5.61 -19.27
CA LYS A 467 12.69 5.00 -19.70
C LYS A 467 13.15 4.00 -18.65
N ILE A 468 13.20 2.73 -19.03
CA ILE A 468 13.64 1.63 -18.17
C ILE A 468 14.79 0.92 -18.88
N ASP A 469 15.80 0.57 -18.10
CA ASP A 469 16.90 -0.28 -18.55
C ASP A 469 16.73 -1.67 -17.92
N GLY A 470 16.79 -2.70 -18.76
CA GLY A 470 16.41 -4.08 -18.43
C GLY A 470 14.92 -4.40 -18.66
N ASP A 471 14.59 -5.70 -18.62
CA ASP A 471 13.23 -6.24 -18.73
C ASP A 471 12.78 -6.99 -17.47
N GLY A 472 13.61 -6.98 -16.42
CA GLY A 472 13.33 -7.62 -15.14
C GLY A 472 13.61 -9.13 -15.14
N SER A 473 14.13 -9.69 -16.23
CA SER A 473 14.64 -11.06 -16.28
C SER A 473 15.98 -11.18 -15.56
N LYS A 474 16.41 -12.43 -15.31
CA LYS A 474 17.72 -12.71 -14.72
C LYS A 474 18.87 -12.22 -15.60
N GLU A 475 18.70 -12.32 -16.92
CA GLU A 475 19.69 -11.93 -17.92
C GLU A 475 19.77 -10.41 -18.11
N LYS A 476 18.63 -9.71 -17.93
CA LYS A 476 18.51 -8.26 -18.06
C LYS A 476 17.70 -7.67 -16.90
N PRO A 477 18.28 -7.62 -15.69
CA PRO A 477 17.59 -7.09 -14.52
C PRO A 477 17.23 -5.62 -14.75
N PHE A 478 16.15 -5.17 -14.12
CA PHE A 478 15.82 -3.75 -14.09
C PHE A 478 16.93 -2.97 -13.37
N ILE A 479 17.50 -1.96 -14.05
CA ILE A 479 18.56 -1.12 -13.51
C ILE A 479 17.95 0.05 -12.76
N ILE A 480 18.31 0.17 -11.49
CA ILE A 480 17.78 1.16 -10.55
C ILE A 480 18.86 2.22 -10.29
N THR A 481 18.54 3.46 -10.62
CA THR A 481 19.42 4.63 -10.48
C THR A 481 18.77 5.78 -9.73
N THR A 482 17.48 5.67 -9.42
CA THR A 482 16.69 6.70 -8.74
C THR A 482 15.81 6.11 -7.65
N ALA A 483 15.40 6.95 -6.71
CA ALA A 483 14.52 6.55 -5.62
C ALA A 483 13.11 6.20 -6.08
N GLU A 484 12.63 6.79 -7.18
CA GLU A 484 11.35 6.42 -7.79
C GLU A 484 11.39 4.99 -8.36
N GLN A 485 12.47 4.64 -9.06
CA GLN A 485 12.68 3.29 -9.58
C GLN A 485 12.76 2.26 -8.45
N PHE A 486 13.45 2.57 -7.35
CA PHE A 486 13.45 1.70 -6.16
C PHE A 486 12.06 1.60 -5.53
N ASN A 487 11.34 2.72 -5.42
CA ASN A 487 9.97 2.70 -4.90
C ASN A 487 9.03 1.83 -5.75
N ASN A 488 9.24 1.81 -7.07
CA ASN A 488 8.40 1.08 -8.04
C ASN A 488 8.62 -0.44 -8.04
N ILE A 489 9.65 -0.98 -7.38
CA ILE A 489 9.86 -2.44 -7.35
C ILE A 489 8.69 -3.20 -6.70
N ARG A 490 7.90 -2.51 -5.87
CA ARG A 490 6.66 -3.01 -5.26
C ARG A 490 5.61 -3.44 -6.29
N ASN A 491 5.65 -2.87 -7.50
CA ASN A 491 4.67 -3.12 -8.56
C ASN A 491 5.02 -4.37 -9.39
N ASN A 492 6.25 -4.89 -9.25
CA ASN A 492 6.69 -6.13 -9.87
C ASN A 492 7.67 -6.88 -8.94
N SER A 493 7.19 -7.33 -7.78
CA SER A 493 8.05 -7.83 -6.71
C SER A 493 8.74 -9.17 -6.98
N ASN A 494 8.48 -9.81 -8.13
CA ASN A 494 9.09 -11.08 -8.56
C ASN A 494 10.19 -10.91 -9.62
N ALA A 495 10.51 -9.67 -10.01
CA ALA A 495 11.53 -9.39 -11.01
C ALA A 495 12.96 -9.36 -10.43
N TYR A 496 13.94 -9.31 -11.32
CA TYR A 496 15.35 -9.09 -10.98
C TYR A 496 15.69 -7.62 -11.09
N TYR A 497 16.35 -7.09 -10.07
CA TYR A 497 16.73 -5.69 -9.92
C TYR A 497 18.22 -5.59 -9.62
N LYS A 498 18.87 -4.57 -10.19
CA LYS A 498 20.26 -4.23 -9.90
C LYS A 498 20.40 -2.73 -9.68
N LEU A 499 21.02 -2.30 -8.59
CA LEU A 499 21.39 -0.90 -8.43
C LEU A 499 22.58 -0.56 -9.33
N ALA A 500 22.57 0.62 -9.93
CA ALA A 500 23.70 1.20 -10.66
C ALA A 500 24.10 2.60 -10.14
N ALA A 501 23.48 3.03 -9.05
CA ALA A 501 23.83 4.24 -8.33
C ALA A 501 23.44 4.12 -6.86
N ASP A 502 24.04 4.96 -6.01
CA ASP A 502 23.50 5.23 -4.68
C ASP A 502 22.13 5.93 -4.83
N ILE A 503 21.18 5.57 -3.97
CA ILE A 503 19.80 6.03 -4.03
C ILE A 503 19.49 6.85 -2.77
N ASP A 504 19.02 8.09 -2.92
CA ASP A 504 18.59 8.94 -1.80
C ASP A 504 17.06 8.96 -1.71
N MET A 505 16.52 8.44 -0.61
CA MET A 505 15.08 8.30 -0.37
C MET A 505 14.46 9.51 0.33
N SER A 506 15.21 10.59 0.55
CA SER A 506 14.79 11.74 1.37
C SER A 506 13.53 12.47 0.86
N GLU A 507 13.19 12.40 -0.42
CA GLU A 507 11.93 13.00 -0.92
C GLU A 507 10.69 12.15 -0.59
N ILE A 508 10.85 10.88 -0.21
CA ILE A 508 9.75 10.03 0.31
C ILE A 508 9.70 10.21 1.83
N THR A 509 8.78 11.04 2.29
CA THR A 509 8.71 11.44 3.71
C THR A 509 8.25 10.32 4.63
N ASN A 510 7.43 9.38 4.14
CA ASN A 510 7.03 8.18 4.87
C ASN A 510 6.94 6.99 3.92
N PHE A 511 8.05 6.28 3.75
CA PHE A 511 8.14 5.12 2.87
C PHE A 511 7.13 4.06 3.29
N SER A 512 6.34 3.61 2.33
CA SER A 512 5.43 2.47 2.53
C SER A 512 6.22 1.17 2.36
N PRO A 513 6.27 0.28 3.37
CA PRO A 513 6.94 -1.01 3.26
C PRO A 513 6.58 -1.79 1.99
N ILE A 514 7.54 -2.52 1.45
CA ILE A 514 7.29 -3.45 0.35
C ILE A 514 6.66 -4.71 0.95
N LYS A 515 5.33 -4.84 0.80
CA LYS A 515 4.53 -5.91 1.42
C LYS A 515 5.11 -7.31 1.17
N GLU A 516 5.45 -7.60 -0.08
CA GLU A 516 5.99 -8.90 -0.47
C GLU A 516 7.11 -8.74 -1.48
N PHE A 517 8.22 -9.45 -1.28
CA PHE A 517 9.32 -9.55 -2.24
C PHE A 517 9.65 -10.99 -2.58
N LYS A 518 9.59 -11.33 -3.88
CA LYS A 518 9.76 -12.69 -4.43
C LYS A 518 10.95 -12.79 -5.39
N GLY A 519 11.50 -11.65 -5.81
CA GLY A 519 12.55 -11.54 -6.82
C GLY A 519 13.97 -11.45 -6.26
N VAL A 520 14.85 -10.79 -7.02
CA VAL A 520 16.25 -10.55 -6.63
C VAL A 520 16.53 -9.06 -6.65
N LEU A 521 17.05 -8.52 -5.55
CA LEU A 521 17.60 -7.17 -5.48
C LEU A 521 19.11 -7.27 -5.21
N ASP A 522 19.91 -6.96 -6.24
CA ASP A 522 21.35 -6.86 -6.14
C ASP A 522 21.77 -5.39 -6.02
N GLY A 523 22.30 -5.00 -4.86
CA GLY A 523 22.79 -3.66 -4.63
C GLY A 523 24.09 -3.34 -5.37
N ASP A 524 24.82 -4.34 -5.90
CA ASP A 524 26.14 -4.17 -6.54
C ASP A 524 27.15 -3.35 -5.71
N GLY A 525 26.98 -3.32 -4.38
CA GLY A 525 27.78 -2.53 -3.44
C GLY A 525 27.27 -1.10 -3.19
N HIS A 526 26.22 -0.66 -3.87
CA HIS A 526 25.61 0.66 -3.70
C HIS A 526 24.84 0.81 -2.39
N THR A 527 24.50 2.06 -2.07
CA THR A 527 23.80 2.45 -0.85
C THR A 527 22.43 3.07 -1.13
N ILE A 528 21.39 2.62 -0.44
CA ILE A 528 20.11 3.31 -0.32
C ILE A 528 20.10 4.09 1.00
N LYS A 529 19.91 5.40 0.92
CA LYS A 529 20.07 6.35 2.03
C LYS A 529 18.73 6.93 2.46
N ASN A 530 18.62 7.29 3.74
CA ASN A 530 17.56 8.14 4.27
C ASN A 530 16.14 7.56 4.14
N ILE A 531 15.99 6.23 4.26
CA ILE A 531 14.65 5.62 4.33
C ILE A 531 14.01 6.00 5.67
N ASN A 532 12.86 6.67 5.61
CA ASN A 532 12.04 6.97 6.78
C ASN A 532 10.72 6.19 6.72
N ILE A 533 10.45 5.36 7.72
CA ILE A 533 9.17 4.65 7.90
C ILE A 533 8.66 5.03 9.29
N ASN A 534 7.54 5.76 9.36
CA ASN A 534 6.92 6.15 10.62
C ASN A 534 5.47 5.66 10.67
N ARG A 535 5.26 4.51 11.32
CA ARG A 535 4.00 3.76 11.36
C ARG A 535 3.73 3.19 12.76
N GLN A 536 3.75 4.06 13.78
CA GLN A 536 3.61 3.69 15.20
C GLN A 536 2.37 2.83 15.54
N ALA A 537 1.30 2.94 14.76
CA ALA A 537 0.07 2.18 14.95
C ALA A 537 0.04 0.83 14.20
N GLU A 538 1.00 0.58 13.30
CA GLU A 538 1.01 -0.60 12.43
C GLU A 538 1.98 -1.66 12.94
N GLU A 539 1.64 -2.93 12.73
CA GLU A 539 2.48 -4.09 13.00
C GLU A 539 3.12 -4.61 11.71
N CYS A 540 4.07 -5.52 11.84
CA CYS A 540 4.74 -6.19 10.72
C CYS A 540 5.48 -5.22 9.79
N ILE A 541 6.53 -4.58 10.30
CA ILE A 541 7.24 -3.51 9.59
C ILE A 541 8.68 -3.90 9.28
N GLY A 542 9.05 -3.80 8.01
CA GLY A 542 10.43 -3.68 7.56
C GLY A 542 10.51 -2.89 6.26
N ILE A 543 11.70 -2.66 5.70
CA ILE A 543 11.79 -2.12 4.33
C ILE A 543 11.02 -3.05 3.37
N PHE A 544 11.18 -4.36 3.60
CA PHE A 544 10.31 -5.42 3.10
C PHE A 544 9.49 -5.97 4.27
N ASN A 545 8.19 -6.20 4.15
CA ASN A 545 7.51 -6.95 5.21
C ASN A 545 7.93 -8.41 5.12
N ILE A 546 7.74 -9.04 3.95
CA ILE A 546 8.09 -10.43 3.73
C ILE A 546 9.08 -10.58 2.57
N ILE A 547 10.23 -11.21 2.82
CA ILE A 547 11.12 -11.75 1.80
C ILE A 547 10.79 -13.23 1.64
N TYR A 548 10.21 -13.61 0.51
CA TYR A 548 9.72 -14.98 0.27
C TYR A 548 10.86 -15.97 0.03
N LYS A 549 10.54 -17.26 0.20
CA LYS A 549 11.42 -18.36 -0.17
C LYS A 549 11.81 -18.26 -1.65
N GLY A 550 13.12 -18.28 -1.92
CA GLY A 550 13.69 -18.12 -3.26
C GLY A 550 14.05 -16.66 -3.62
N ALA A 551 13.54 -15.68 -2.87
CA ALA A 551 13.92 -14.28 -3.03
C ALA A 551 15.29 -13.99 -2.42
N VAL A 552 16.00 -13.00 -2.98
CA VAL A 552 17.36 -12.63 -2.57
C VAL A 552 17.50 -11.12 -2.50
N VAL A 553 17.95 -10.60 -1.35
CA VAL A 553 18.40 -9.21 -1.19
C VAL A 553 19.88 -9.25 -0.84
N LYS A 554 20.74 -8.69 -1.71
CA LYS A 554 22.18 -8.83 -1.54
C LYS A 554 23.01 -7.64 -1.97
N ASN A 555 24.26 -7.60 -1.49
CA ASN A 555 25.28 -6.61 -1.88
C ASN A 555 24.82 -5.16 -1.71
N LEU A 556 24.15 -4.85 -0.61
CA LEU A 556 23.41 -3.60 -0.48
C LEU A 556 23.66 -2.96 0.88
N ASN A 557 23.87 -1.65 0.88
CA ASN A 557 23.95 -0.87 2.10
C ASN A 557 22.67 -0.04 2.27
N PHE A 558 22.06 -0.09 3.45
CA PHE A 558 21.02 0.82 3.89
C PHE A 558 21.64 1.78 4.93
N SER A 559 21.66 3.08 4.63
CA SER A 559 22.28 4.06 5.53
C SER A 559 21.29 5.10 6.01
N ASN A 560 21.40 5.46 7.29
CA ASN A 560 20.53 6.46 7.92
C ASN A 560 19.04 6.09 7.78
N VAL A 561 18.69 4.84 8.10
CA VAL A 561 17.29 4.43 8.18
C VAL A 561 16.67 4.96 9.48
N ASN A 562 15.40 5.33 9.43
CA ASN A 562 14.59 5.56 10.62
C ASN A 562 13.30 4.77 10.48
N ILE A 563 13.17 3.67 11.23
CA ILE A 563 12.04 2.75 11.13
C ILE A 563 11.31 2.72 12.47
N VAL A 564 10.02 3.07 12.45
CA VAL A 564 9.15 3.12 13.62
C VAL A 564 7.87 2.33 13.37
N GLY A 565 7.59 1.32 14.19
CA GLY A 565 6.38 0.49 14.14
C GLY A 565 5.77 0.24 15.53
N ASN A 566 4.68 -0.54 15.62
CA ASN A 566 4.08 -0.90 16.91
C ASN A 566 4.74 -2.12 17.56
N ARG A 567 4.80 -3.23 16.82
CA ARG A 567 5.45 -4.52 17.17
C ARG A 567 5.80 -5.26 15.89
N LEU A 568 6.61 -6.30 16.02
CA LEU A 568 7.09 -7.11 14.90
C LEU A 568 7.84 -6.26 13.87
N VAL A 569 9.00 -5.74 14.25
CA VAL A 569 9.75 -4.76 13.44
C VAL A 569 11.15 -5.26 13.12
N GLY A 570 11.52 -5.24 11.84
CA GLY A 570 12.90 -5.53 11.41
C GLY A 570 13.46 -4.46 10.50
N GLY A 571 14.79 -4.30 10.50
CA GLY A 571 15.44 -3.27 9.72
C GLY A 571 15.28 -3.44 8.20
N VAL A 572 15.66 -4.62 7.70
CA VAL A 572 15.55 -4.98 6.28
C VAL A 572 14.23 -5.68 6.01
N SER A 573 13.87 -6.67 6.84
CA SER A 573 12.60 -7.38 6.72
C SER A 573 11.88 -7.57 8.03
N GLU A 574 10.55 -7.65 8.05
CA GLU A 574 9.89 -8.25 9.20
C GLU A 574 10.13 -9.78 9.18
N ASN A 575 9.64 -10.48 8.16
CA ASN A 575 9.80 -11.92 8.01
C ASN A 575 10.71 -12.30 6.83
N ASN A 576 11.85 -12.92 7.15
CA ASN A 576 12.78 -13.45 6.17
C ASN A 576 12.59 -14.97 5.99
N ASN A 577 12.05 -15.37 4.83
CA ASN A 577 12.04 -16.76 4.35
C ASN A 577 13.03 -16.99 3.19
N GLY A 578 13.68 -15.93 2.71
CA GLY A 578 14.61 -15.94 1.58
C GLY A 578 16.06 -15.82 2.02
N ILE A 579 16.83 -15.01 1.29
CA ILE A 579 18.25 -14.78 1.54
C ILE A 579 18.52 -13.28 1.67
N ILE A 580 19.09 -12.88 2.81
CA ILE A 580 19.71 -11.59 3.04
C ILE A 580 21.22 -11.83 3.10
N GLU A 581 21.95 -11.39 2.08
CA GLU A 581 23.37 -11.70 1.94
C GLU A 581 24.20 -10.44 1.69
N ASN A 582 25.26 -10.23 2.47
CA ASN A 582 26.11 -9.08 2.28
C ASN A 582 25.31 -7.76 2.31
N VAL A 583 24.50 -7.61 3.35
CA VAL A 583 23.71 -6.40 3.60
C VAL A 583 24.22 -5.69 4.83
N LYS A 584 24.40 -4.37 4.74
CA LYS A 584 24.69 -3.52 5.90
C LYS A 584 23.55 -2.57 6.14
N ILE A 585 23.09 -2.44 7.38
CA ILE A 585 22.09 -1.43 7.76
C ILE A 585 22.60 -0.57 8.91
N SER A 586 22.29 0.74 8.87
CA SER A 586 22.65 1.72 9.89
C SER A 586 21.56 2.77 10.05
N GLY A 587 21.38 3.29 11.27
CA GLY A 587 20.31 4.22 11.60
C GLY A 587 19.63 3.85 12.91
N LYS A 588 18.31 4.04 12.98
CA LYS A 588 17.49 3.77 14.16
C LYS A 588 16.29 2.90 13.79
N ILE A 589 16.04 1.89 14.60
CA ILE A 589 14.86 1.02 14.51
C ILE A 589 14.18 1.03 15.88
N SER A 590 12.90 1.38 15.91
CA SER A 590 12.14 1.40 17.15
C SER A 590 10.74 0.83 17.01
N ALA A 591 10.26 0.17 18.06
CA ALA A 591 8.85 -0.18 18.19
C ALA A 591 8.35 0.11 19.60
N ASP A 592 7.05 0.38 19.72
CA ASP A 592 6.44 0.66 21.02
C ASP A 592 6.36 -0.58 21.92
N LYS A 593 6.35 -1.78 21.32
CA LYS A 593 6.21 -3.08 21.99
C LYS A 593 7.25 -4.09 21.49
N ASP A 594 6.86 -5.36 21.46
CA ASP A 594 7.75 -6.50 21.39
C ASP A 594 8.23 -6.85 19.97
N TYR A 595 9.27 -7.68 19.93
CA TYR A 595 9.85 -8.33 18.75
C TYR A 595 10.47 -7.35 17.76
N ILE A 596 11.75 -7.07 18.00
CA ILE A 596 12.53 -6.18 17.13
C ILE A 596 13.88 -6.80 16.81
N GLY A 597 14.22 -6.83 15.52
CA GLY A 597 15.54 -7.26 15.06
C GLY A 597 16.24 -6.21 14.22
N GLY A 598 17.54 -6.04 14.43
CA GLY A 598 18.33 -5.05 13.69
C GLY A 598 18.39 -5.29 12.17
N LEU A 599 18.26 -6.54 11.71
CA LEU A 599 18.10 -6.87 10.28
C LEU A 599 16.73 -7.46 9.98
N THR A 600 16.28 -8.46 10.74
CA THR A 600 14.94 -9.04 10.55
C THR A 600 14.24 -9.27 11.85
N GLU A 601 12.92 -9.19 11.90
CA GLU A 601 12.20 -9.63 13.10
C GLU A 601 12.22 -11.17 13.19
N ASN A 602 11.59 -11.88 12.26
CA ASN A 602 11.56 -13.32 12.18
C ASN A 602 12.44 -13.86 11.05
N ASN A 603 13.34 -14.78 11.38
CA ASN A 603 14.23 -15.44 10.43
C ASN A 603 13.94 -16.94 10.33
N SER A 604 13.38 -17.34 9.20
CA SER A 604 13.23 -18.74 8.74
C SER A 604 14.08 -19.02 7.49
N GLY A 605 14.76 -18.01 6.95
CA GLY A 605 15.62 -18.06 5.77
C GLY A 605 17.10 -18.03 6.13
N LYS A 606 17.89 -17.27 5.35
CA LYS A 606 19.33 -17.09 5.57
C LYS A 606 19.69 -15.62 5.74
N ILE A 607 20.50 -15.32 6.75
CA ILE A 607 21.18 -14.03 6.93
C ILE A 607 22.68 -14.33 6.95
N ILE A 608 23.38 -13.88 5.91
CA ILE A 608 24.78 -14.24 5.69
C ILE A 608 25.63 -12.99 5.45
N ASN A 609 26.81 -12.92 6.04
CA ASN A 609 27.80 -11.86 5.78
C ASN A 609 27.24 -10.44 5.99
N SER A 610 26.30 -10.26 6.93
CA SER A 610 25.52 -9.02 7.05
C SER A 610 25.80 -8.29 8.37
N ILE A 611 25.63 -6.97 8.36
CA ILE A 611 25.97 -6.08 9.47
C ILE A 611 24.77 -5.22 9.84
N SER A 612 24.45 -5.13 11.13
CA SER A 612 23.61 -4.07 11.67
C SER A 612 24.40 -3.18 12.61
N THR A 613 24.42 -1.88 12.32
CA THR A 613 24.91 -0.86 13.25
C THR A 613 23.78 0.06 13.71
N CYS A 614 22.53 -0.42 13.62
CA CYS A 614 21.37 0.35 14.04
C CYS A 614 21.25 0.40 15.55
N ASP A 615 20.78 1.53 16.06
CA ASP A 615 20.25 1.61 17.42
C ASP A 615 18.85 0.98 17.43
N VAL A 616 18.68 -0.10 18.19
CA VAL A 616 17.44 -0.88 18.27
C VAL A 616 16.77 -0.65 19.62
N ILE A 617 15.55 -0.12 19.60
CA ILE A 617 14.81 0.30 20.80
C ILE A 617 13.42 -0.34 20.81
N GLY A 618 13.03 -1.04 21.87
CA GLY A 618 11.65 -1.52 21.98
C GLY A 618 11.26 -2.14 23.30
N GLY A 619 10.10 -2.81 23.31
CA GLY A 619 9.57 -3.55 24.46
C GLY A 619 10.34 -4.85 24.69
N ASP A 620 9.67 -6.00 24.64
CA ASP A 620 10.32 -7.29 24.89
C ASP A 620 10.85 -7.94 23.60
N TYR A 621 11.72 -8.94 23.71
CA TYR A 621 12.30 -9.70 22.59
C TYR A 621 13.06 -8.86 21.54
N ILE A 622 14.17 -8.27 21.96
CA ILE A 622 15.05 -7.47 21.10
C ILE A 622 16.31 -8.25 20.74
N GLY A 623 16.63 -8.34 19.46
CA GLY A 623 17.88 -8.92 18.97
C GLY A 623 18.66 -7.98 18.06
N GLY A 624 19.98 -7.94 18.22
CA GLY A 624 20.84 -7.11 17.37
C GLY A 624 20.78 -7.44 15.87
N ILE A 625 20.55 -8.71 15.53
CA ILE A 625 20.38 -9.19 14.16
C ILE A 625 18.94 -9.63 13.91
N ALA A 626 18.42 -10.54 14.74
CA ALA A 626 17.08 -11.10 14.59
C ALA A 626 16.29 -11.08 15.90
N ALA A 627 14.99 -10.77 15.91
CA ALA A 627 14.20 -11.01 17.12
C ALA A 627 14.04 -12.52 17.35
N ASN A 628 13.60 -13.23 16.32
CA ASN A 628 13.33 -14.66 16.31
C ASN A 628 14.17 -15.35 15.24
N ASN A 629 14.96 -16.34 15.64
CA ASN A 629 15.61 -17.27 14.72
C ASN A 629 14.98 -18.66 14.90
N TYR A 630 14.11 -19.03 13.96
CA TYR A 630 13.34 -20.26 14.00
C TYR A 630 13.42 -20.94 12.63
N PHE A 631 14.11 -22.08 12.55
CA PHE A 631 14.49 -22.76 11.30
C PHE A 631 15.49 -22.01 10.40
N GLY A 632 15.89 -20.80 10.80
CA GLY A 632 16.76 -19.93 10.03
C GLY A 632 18.26 -20.18 10.22
N THR A 633 19.06 -19.60 9.32
CA THR A 633 20.52 -19.53 9.42
C THR A 633 20.96 -18.08 9.63
N ILE A 634 21.81 -17.85 10.62
CA ILE A 634 22.55 -16.59 10.85
C ILE A 634 24.04 -16.92 10.82
N GLU A 635 24.76 -16.41 9.81
CA GLU A 635 26.16 -16.77 9.58
C GLU A 635 27.01 -15.56 9.21
N ASN A 636 28.19 -15.44 9.83
CA ASN A 636 29.14 -14.35 9.55
C ASN A 636 28.51 -12.96 9.72
N THR A 637 27.73 -12.76 10.79
CA THR A 637 27.03 -11.50 11.03
C THR A 637 27.67 -10.65 12.13
N ILE A 638 27.48 -9.34 12.06
CA ILE A 638 27.98 -8.39 13.07
C ILE A 638 26.84 -7.49 13.52
N PHE A 639 26.65 -7.36 14.83
CA PHE A 639 25.89 -6.28 15.43
C PHE A 639 26.79 -5.30 16.19
N SER A 640 26.70 -4.01 15.90
CA SER A 640 27.53 -2.99 16.58
C SER A 640 26.81 -1.67 16.84
N GLY A 641 25.50 -1.72 17.11
CA GLY A 641 24.68 -0.59 17.53
C GLY A 641 24.32 -0.64 19.02
N LYS A 642 23.51 0.32 19.48
CA LYS A 642 22.91 0.28 20.83
C LYS A 642 21.70 -0.66 20.85
N LEU A 643 21.53 -1.40 21.94
CA LEU A 643 20.27 -2.08 22.25
C LEU A 643 19.64 -1.43 23.48
N GLU A 644 18.36 -1.07 23.39
CA GLU A 644 17.63 -0.42 24.47
C GLU A 644 16.25 -1.07 24.65
N ILE A 645 16.00 -1.52 25.89
CA ILE A 645 14.73 -2.11 26.29
C ILE A 645 13.90 -1.10 27.08
N THR A 646 12.66 -0.88 26.67
CA THR A 646 11.71 0.04 27.29
C THR A 646 10.74 -0.67 28.24
N SER A 647 10.52 -1.97 28.02
CA SER A 647 9.73 -2.86 28.88
C SER A 647 10.16 -4.33 28.67
N GLY A 648 9.93 -5.21 29.63
CA GLY A 648 10.37 -6.61 29.52
C GLY A 648 11.85 -6.82 29.89
N ASN A 649 12.41 -7.97 29.50
CA ASN A 649 13.81 -8.32 29.83
C ASN A 649 14.50 -9.27 28.82
N LYS A 650 13.86 -9.57 27.69
CA LYS A 650 14.40 -10.50 26.68
C LYS A 650 15.18 -9.74 25.62
N ILE A 651 16.47 -9.56 25.86
CA ILE A 651 17.39 -8.86 24.96
C ILE A 651 18.64 -9.69 24.70
N GLY A 652 18.99 -9.89 23.42
CA GLY A 652 20.16 -10.66 23.01
C GLY A 652 21.02 -9.91 21.99
N GLY A 653 22.33 -10.10 22.08
CA GLY A 653 23.29 -9.41 21.22
C GLY A 653 23.15 -9.76 19.74
N ILE A 654 22.74 -11.00 19.43
CA ILE A 654 22.47 -11.47 18.06
C ILE A 654 20.99 -11.74 17.87
N ALA A 655 20.39 -12.60 18.71
CA ALA A 655 19.00 -12.99 18.61
C ALA A 655 18.26 -12.77 19.92
N ALA A 656 16.97 -12.44 19.94
CA ALA A 656 16.21 -12.50 21.20
C ALA A 656 15.87 -13.96 21.55
N ARG A 657 15.29 -14.68 20.57
CA ARG A 657 15.03 -16.13 20.62
C ARG A 657 15.82 -16.89 19.57
N ASN A 658 16.44 -17.99 19.99
CA ASN A 658 17.13 -18.92 19.09
C ASN A 658 16.86 -20.38 19.46
N TYR A 659 16.23 -21.14 18.55
CA TYR A 659 15.96 -22.57 18.74
C TYR A 659 17.07 -23.38 18.08
N GLU A 660 18.15 -23.65 18.81
CA GLU A 660 19.40 -24.27 18.34
C GLU A 660 19.20 -25.66 17.71
N LYS A 661 18.19 -26.42 18.12
CA LYS A 661 17.92 -27.74 17.51
C LYS A 661 17.43 -27.66 16.08
N GLU A 662 16.83 -26.54 15.71
CA GLU A 662 16.13 -26.34 14.44
C GLU A 662 16.79 -25.25 13.58
N SER A 663 17.66 -24.43 14.19
CA SER A 663 18.26 -23.24 13.58
C SER A 663 19.79 -23.28 13.65
N VAL A 664 20.45 -22.53 12.78
CA VAL A 664 21.92 -22.48 12.73
C VAL A 664 22.39 -21.07 13.01
N VAL A 665 23.27 -20.91 13.99
CA VAL A 665 24.04 -19.68 14.18
C VAL A 665 25.52 -20.01 14.19
N LYS A 666 26.31 -19.27 13.40
CA LYS A 666 27.75 -19.51 13.22
C LYS A 666 28.51 -18.20 13.06
N ASN A 667 29.68 -18.15 13.69
CA ASN A 667 30.68 -17.09 13.49
C ASN A 667 30.05 -15.69 13.49
N SER A 668 29.19 -15.39 14.47
CA SER A 668 28.44 -14.13 14.53
C SER A 668 28.78 -13.37 15.80
N TYR A 669 28.98 -12.06 15.68
CA TYR A 669 29.60 -11.26 16.74
C TYR A 669 28.78 -10.02 17.09
N TRP A 670 28.86 -9.59 18.35
CA TRP A 670 28.30 -8.30 18.76
C TRP A 670 29.22 -7.49 19.66
N ASP A 671 29.16 -6.16 19.52
CA ASP A 671 29.89 -5.22 20.38
C ASP A 671 29.12 -4.97 21.68
N ILE A 672 29.55 -5.62 22.76
CA ILE A 672 28.97 -5.47 24.10
C ILE A 672 29.18 -4.05 24.63
N THR A 673 30.27 -3.38 24.23
CA THR A 673 30.61 -2.02 24.69
C THR A 673 29.51 -1.03 24.32
N LYS A 674 28.89 -1.24 23.15
CA LYS A 674 27.78 -0.43 22.65
C LYS A 674 26.42 -0.96 23.09
N SER A 675 26.22 -2.27 23.00
CA SER A 675 24.90 -2.86 23.28
C SER A 675 24.58 -2.93 24.76
N SER A 676 25.59 -3.03 25.62
CA SER A 676 25.47 -3.35 27.05
C SER A 676 24.83 -4.73 27.35
N VAL A 677 24.77 -5.62 26.36
CA VAL A 677 24.14 -6.95 26.48
C VAL A 677 25.20 -8.05 26.52
N GLU A 678 25.14 -8.90 27.54
CA GLU A 678 26.14 -9.96 27.79
C GLU A 678 25.61 -11.38 27.55
N VAL A 679 24.63 -11.54 26.65
CA VAL A 679 24.14 -12.84 26.16
C VAL A 679 23.91 -12.77 24.65
N GLY A 680 24.17 -13.88 23.94
CA GLY A 680 23.96 -13.98 22.49
C GLY A 680 22.48 -14.08 22.14
N ALA A 681 21.77 -14.98 22.83
CA ALA A 681 20.32 -15.09 22.86
C ALA A 681 19.75 -15.06 24.29
N ALA A 682 18.57 -14.47 24.46
CA ALA A 682 17.90 -14.33 25.75
C ALA A 682 16.99 -15.53 26.08
N GLU A 683 16.51 -16.23 25.06
CA GLU A 683 15.61 -17.37 25.19
C GLU A 683 15.77 -18.34 24.01
N GLY A 684 15.33 -19.58 24.18
CA GLY A 684 15.42 -20.61 23.17
C GLY A 684 15.66 -22.00 23.75
N ASP A 685 16.24 -22.87 22.94
CA ASP A 685 16.73 -24.17 23.39
C ASP A 685 18.21 -24.38 23.04
N GLY A 686 18.80 -25.43 23.61
CA GLY A 686 20.23 -25.69 23.48
C GLY A 686 21.09 -24.62 24.15
N ALA A 687 22.28 -24.37 23.60
CA ALA A 687 23.20 -23.36 24.09
C ALA A 687 22.89 -21.99 23.47
N LEU A 688 22.41 -21.04 24.27
CA LEU A 688 21.97 -19.71 23.85
C LEU A 688 23.10 -18.80 23.31
N THR A 689 24.35 -19.26 23.32
CA THR A 689 25.51 -18.53 22.82
C THR A 689 26.31 -19.31 21.78
N LYS A 690 25.83 -20.47 21.32
CA LYS A 690 26.53 -21.27 20.32
C LYS A 690 26.56 -20.54 18.97
N GLY A 691 27.75 -20.40 18.41
CA GLY A 691 28.04 -19.63 17.20
C GLY A 691 27.95 -18.11 17.37
N MET A 692 27.76 -17.61 18.60
CA MET A 692 27.58 -16.19 18.92
C MET A 692 28.65 -15.73 19.91
N ILE A 693 29.41 -14.68 19.57
CA ILE A 693 30.49 -14.16 20.42
C ILE A 693 30.34 -12.66 20.64
N GLY A 694 30.13 -12.28 21.89
CA GLY A 694 30.08 -10.90 22.33
C GLY A 694 31.46 -10.43 22.78
N VAL A 695 31.82 -9.22 22.40
CA VAL A 695 33.15 -8.67 22.69
C VAL A 695 33.00 -7.33 23.39
N LYS A 696 33.65 -7.19 24.55
CA LYS A 696 33.60 -5.97 25.37
C LYS A 696 35.01 -5.43 25.56
N ALA A 697 35.20 -4.17 25.19
CA ALA A 697 36.39 -3.42 25.54
C ALA A 697 36.37 -2.97 27.01
N ASN A 698 37.55 -2.71 27.56
CA ASN A 698 37.66 -1.96 28.81
C ASN A 698 37.30 -0.50 28.58
N LYS A 699 36.77 0.15 29.63
CA LYS A 699 36.21 1.50 29.51
C LYS A 699 37.25 2.55 29.14
N ASN A 700 38.49 2.41 29.65
CA ASN A 700 39.72 3.13 29.28
C ASN A 700 40.91 2.34 29.87
N ILE A 701 42.08 2.43 29.24
CA ILE A 701 43.34 1.90 29.77
C ILE A 701 44.22 3.10 30.14
N GLU A 702 44.60 3.21 31.42
CA GLU A 702 45.51 4.24 31.89
C GLU A 702 46.82 3.60 32.33
N VAL A 703 47.94 4.14 31.86
CA VAL A 703 49.29 3.63 32.13
C VAL A 703 50.28 4.79 32.11
N ASN A 704 51.34 4.75 32.91
CA ASN A 704 52.34 5.81 32.86
C ASN A 704 53.40 5.52 31.78
N GLU A 705 54.01 6.58 31.27
CA GLU A 705 55.06 6.49 30.24
C GLU A 705 56.20 5.55 30.66
N GLY A 706 56.50 4.54 29.83
CA GLY A 706 57.54 3.53 30.10
C GLY A 706 57.08 2.32 30.92
N GLU A 707 55.85 2.31 31.44
CA GLU A 707 55.29 1.17 32.18
C GLU A 707 54.53 0.19 31.27
N GLU A 708 54.34 -1.02 31.77
CA GLU A 708 53.47 -2.03 31.17
C GLU A 708 52.16 -2.16 31.96
N VAL A 709 51.06 -2.37 31.24
CA VAL A 709 49.75 -2.64 31.84
C VAL A 709 49.16 -3.92 31.25
N GLU A 710 48.66 -4.79 32.14
CA GLU A 710 47.84 -5.94 31.76
C GLU A 710 46.38 -5.50 31.61
N ALA A 711 45.79 -5.85 30.48
CA ALA A 711 44.39 -5.58 30.18
C ALA A 711 43.77 -6.77 29.43
N SER A 712 42.45 -6.75 29.28
CA SER A 712 41.75 -7.81 28.56
C SER A 712 40.52 -7.31 27.80
N PHE A 713 40.18 -7.99 26.71
CA PHE A 713 38.82 -7.93 26.15
C PHE A 713 38.01 -9.06 26.78
N LYS A 714 36.80 -8.75 27.26
CA LYS A 714 35.87 -9.79 27.71
C LYS A 714 35.15 -10.38 26.49
N LEU A 715 35.14 -11.70 26.43
CA LEU A 715 34.50 -12.51 25.43
C LEU A 715 33.34 -13.28 26.08
N VAL A 716 32.16 -13.18 25.48
CA VAL A 716 30.94 -13.88 25.92
C VAL A 716 30.51 -14.81 24.80
N GLY A 717 30.51 -16.10 25.04
CA GLY A 717 30.21 -17.08 23.99
C GLY A 717 30.35 -18.51 24.49
N ASP A 718 29.99 -19.48 23.66
CA ASP A 718 30.39 -20.86 23.91
C ASP A 718 31.93 -20.99 23.88
N LYS A 719 32.47 -21.84 24.76
CA LYS A 719 33.92 -22.02 24.90
C LYS A 719 34.58 -22.49 23.60
N SER A 720 33.91 -23.36 22.85
CA SER A 720 34.45 -23.91 21.59
C SER A 720 34.56 -22.82 20.52
N ASP A 721 33.59 -21.91 20.46
CA ASP A 721 33.58 -20.81 19.50
C ASP A 721 34.64 -19.76 19.85
N ILE A 722 34.78 -19.41 21.14
CA ILE A 722 35.77 -18.41 21.62
C ILE A 722 37.21 -18.78 21.22
N THR A 723 37.55 -20.07 21.24
CA THR A 723 38.90 -20.53 20.88
C THR A 723 39.21 -20.43 19.38
N SER A 724 38.21 -20.12 18.55
CA SER A 724 38.32 -20.06 17.08
C SER A 724 38.25 -18.64 16.51
N ILE A 725 38.27 -17.60 17.36
CA ILE A 725 38.21 -16.21 16.92
C ILE A 725 39.45 -15.86 16.09
N ASP A 726 39.22 -15.34 14.88
CA ASP A 726 40.25 -14.77 14.01
C ASP A 726 40.27 -13.25 14.21
N GLY A 727 41.19 -12.76 15.03
CA GLY A 727 41.29 -11.33 15.34
C GLY A 727 42.72 -10.83 15.50
N GLU A 728 42.90 -9.55 15.21
CA GLU A 728 44.18 -8.85 15.32
C GLU A 728 44.05 -7.55 16.12
N PHE A 729 45.16 -7.10 16.68
CA PHE A 729 45.24 -5.86 17.43
C PHE A 729 45.78 -4.73 16.57
N LEU A 730 45.06 -3.62 16.53
CA LEU A 730 45.43 -2.41 15.79
C LEU A 730 45.63 -1.24 16.75
N ILE A 731 46.70 -0.47 16.54
CA ILE A 731 46.99 0.77 17.26
C ILE A 731 46.98 1.92 16.27
N GLU A 732 46.21 2.97 16.56
CA GLU A 732 46.13 4.15 15.71
C GLU A 732 47.42 4.98 15.72
N ASN A 733 48.05 5.15 16.90
CA ASN A 733 49.34 5.85 17.04
C ASN A 733 50.41 4.98 17.72
N LYS A 734 51.29 4.40 16.90
CA LYS A 734 52.39 3.54 17.34
C LYS A 734 53.53 4.29 18.07
N GLU A 735 53.55 5.62 18.07
CA GLU A 735 54.53 6.35 18.89
C GLU A 735 54.16 6.35 20.37
N ILE A 736 52.88 6.22 20.71
CA ILE A 736 52.36 6.24 22.08
C ILE A 736 52.54 4.88 22.75
N ILE A 737 52.48 3.79 21.98
CA ILE A 737 52.54 2.40 22.46
C ILE A 737 53.73 1.69 21.83
N ASP A 738 54.66 1.20 22.64
CA ASP A 738 55.90 0.55 22.21
C ASP A 738 55.63 -0.86 21.65
N SER A 739 54.92 -1.69 22.43
CA SER A 739 54.68 -3.09 22.08
C SER A 739 53.41 -3.63 22.71
N ILE A 740 52.83 -4.67 22.08
CA ILE A 740 51.74 -5.47 22.62
C ILE A 740 52.17 -6.93 22.65
N ASN A 741 51.95 -7.57 23.80
CA ASN A 741 52.17 -9.00 23.95
C ASN A 741 50.84 -9.68 24.27
N VAL A 742 50.33 -10.49 23.35
CA VAL A 742 49.13 -11.29 23.56
C VAL A 742 49.49 -12.49 24.42
N LEU A 743 48.83 -12.64 25.56
CA LEU A 743 49.16 -13.68 26.52
C LEU A 743 48.44 -14.99 26.17
N GLU A 744 47.14 -15.02 26.41
CA GLU A 744 46.28 -16.18 26.15
C GLU A 744 44.80 -15.78 26.20
N ILE A 745 43.96 -16.61 25.59
CA ILE A 745 42.52 -16.60 25.85
C ILE A 745 42.25 -17.58 26.99
N TYR A 746 41.87 -17.05 28.17
CA TYR A 746 41.55 -17.85 29.34
C TYR A 746 40.29 -17.31 30.01
N ASP A 747 39.38 -18.21 30.41
CA ASP A 747 38.14 -17.89 31.14
C ASP A 747 37.30 -16.76 30.50
N GLY A 748 37.11 -16.82 29.18
CA GLY A 748 36.35 -15.81 28.44
C GLY A 748 37.01 -14.43 28.41
N LYS A 749 38.33 -14.35 28.59
CA LYS A 749 39.10 -13.12 28.47
C LYS A 749 40.25 -13.30 27.49
N LEU A 750 40.38 -12.38 26.55
CA LEU A 750 41.57 -12.24 25.71
C LEU A 750 42.54 -11.29 26.43
N ASN A 751 43.54 -11.85 27.11
CA ASN A 751 44.50 -11.09 27.91
C ASN A 751 45.69 -10.62 27.08
N TYR A 752 46.13 -9.40 27.31
CA TYR A 752 47.29 -8.80 26.65
C TYR A 752 48.03 -7.86 27.60
N LYS A 753 49.32 -7.68 27.33
CA LYS A 753 50.15 -6.63 27.93
C LYS A 753 50.40 -5.55 26.91
N LEU A 754 50.28 -4.31 27.35
CA LEU A 754 50.58 -3.13 26.55
C LEU A 754 51.70 -2.36 27.24
N LYS A 755 52.73 -1.97 26.47
CA LYS A 755 53.84 -1.15 26.97
C LYS A 755 53.72 0.28 26.46
N ALA A 756 53.63 1.24 27.38
CA ALA A 756 53.53 2.65 27.06
C ALA A 756 54.90 3.24 26.68
N ASN A 757 54.94 4.10 25.65
CA ASN A 757 56.17 4.73 25.18
C ASN A 757 56.20 6.24 25.44
N LYS A 758 55.11 6.95 25.15
CA LYS A 758 55.07 8.41 25.14
C LYS A 758 53.74 8.92 25.65
N GLU A 759 53.76 9.98 26.46
CA GLU A 759 52.54 10.68 26.88
C GLU A 759 51.60 10.98 25.69
N GLY A 760 50.31 10.70 25.88
CA GLY A 760 49.29 10.97 24.89
C GLY A 760 48.07 10.06 25.02
N LYS A 761 47.14 10.23 24.08
CA LYS A 761 45.95 9.39 23.95
C LYS A 761 45.97 8.70 22.59
N THR A 762 45.70 7.41 22.55
CA THR A 762 45.53 6.67 21.30
C THR A 762 44.38 5.67 21.39
N LYS A 763 43.83 5.29 20.25
CA LYS A 763 42.83 4.24 20.14
C LYS A 763 43.52 2.89 19.97
N PHE A 764 43.04 1.92 20.73
CA PHE A 764 43.42 0.53 20.64
C PHE A 764 42.21 -0.31 20.22
N THR A 765 42.34 -1.05 19.13
CA THR A 765 41.24 -1.78 18.50
C THR A 765 41.54 -3.27 18.47
N TYR A 766 40.58 -4.08 18.88
CA TYR A 766 40.56 -5.50 18.52
C TYR A 766 39.68 -5.68 17.28
N ALA A 767 40.30 -6.02 16.17
CA ALA A 767 39.67 -6.18 14.86
C ALA A 767 39.45 -7.67 14.59
N ILE A 768 38.19 -8.09 14.54
CA ILE A 768 37.80 -9.49 14.38
C ILE A 768 37.27 -9.70 12.98
N LYS A 769 37.82 -10.68 12.27
CA LYS A 769 37.36 -11.05 10.94
C LYS A 769 36.13 -11.93 11.02
N VAL A 770 35.07 -11.51 10.34
CA VAL A 770 33.76 -12.17 10.33
C VAL A 770 33.35 -12.41 8.88
N GLY A 771 33.79 -13.54 8.32
CA GLY A 771 33.65 -13.82 6.89
C GLY A 771 34.39 -12.77 6.06
N ARG A 772 33.63 -11.93 5.34
CA ARG A 772 34.13 -10.79 4.55
C ARG A 772 34.10 -9.44 5.28
N ASN A 773 33.59 -9.41 6.51
CA ASN A 773 33.42 -8.21 7.32
C ASN A 773 34.44 -8.18 8.46
N ILE A 774 34.57 -7.02 9.12
CA ILE A 774 35.43 -6.85 10.29
C ILE A 774 34.62 -6.15 11.39
N LEU A 775 34.61 -6.73 12.59
CA LEU A 775 34.12 -6.07 13.80
C LEU A 775 35.31 -5.39 14.49
N ASN A 776 35.26 -4.07 14.61
CA ASN A 776 36.23 -3.31 15.39
C ASN A 776 35.64 -2.99 16.76
N VAL A 777 36.29 -3.43 17.83
CA VAL A 777 35.97 -3.06 19.20
C VAL A 777 37.10 -2.20 19.76
N ASP A 778 36.77 -0.93 20.00
CA ASP A 778 37.74 0.10 20.37
C ASP A 778 37.78 0.31 21.88
N THR A 779 38.97 0.61 22.40
CA THR A 779 39.21 1.17 23.74
C THR A 779 40.22 2.30 23.64
N ASP A 780 40.08 3.30 24.49
CA ASP A 780 41.06 4.38 24.57
C ASP A 780 42.20 4.00 25.51
N VAL A 781 43.44 4.26 25.08
CA VAL A 781 44.65 4.17 25.90
C VAL A 781 45.15 5.57 26.17
N ILE A 782 45.30 5.89 27.46
CA ILE A 782 45.80 7.17 27.96
C ILE A 782 47.14 6.90 28.64
N VAL A 783 48.21 7.32 27.99
CA VAL A 783 49.55 7.31 28.57
C VAL A 783 49.75 8.61 29.32
N LYS A 784 49.81 8.53 30.65
CA LYS A 784 50.12 9.66 31.52
C LYS A 784 51.62 9.86 31.53
N SER A 785 52.05 11.12 31.53
CA SER A 785 53.45 11.39 31.76
C SER A 785 53.87 10.94 33.17
N ASN A 786 55.07 10.39 33.25
CA ASN A 786 55.77 10.12 34.51
C ASN A 786 56.48 11.36 35.08
N PHE A 787 56.25 12.58 34.52
CA PHE A 787 56.84 13.81 35.05
C PHE A 787 56.39 14.04 36.50
N LYS A 788 57.36 14.04 37.41
CA LYS A 788 57.21 14.67 38.71
C LYS A 788 57.20 16.18 38.47
N LYS A 789 56.37 16.95 39.18
CA LYS A 789 56.39 18.42 39.04
C LYS A 789 57.75 19.00 39.43
N GLU A 790 58.49 18.25 40.22
CA GLU A 790 59.82 18.54 40.72
C GLU A 790 60.94 18.25 39.71
N ASP A 791 60.65 17.60 38.57
CA ASP A 791 61.57 17.43 37.43
C ASP A 791 61.40 18.63 36.49
N LEU A 792 62.19 19.67 36.74
CA LEU A 792 62.12 20.97 36.10
C LEU A 792 62.91 21.03 34.81
N ASN A 793 63.95 20.19 34.66
CA ASN A 793 64.73 20.08 33.44
C ASN A 793 64.11 19.09 32.42
N LYS A 794 63.11 18.30 32.84
CA LYS A 794 62.35 17.30 32.08
C LYS A 794 63.20 16.13 31.58
N ASP A 795 64.26 15.79 32.31
CA ASP A 795 65.14 14.66 31.97
C ASP A 795 64.67 13.31 32.56
N LYS A 796 63.54 13.32 33.28
CA LYS A 796 62.89 12.19 33.95
C LYS A 796 63.56 11.77 35.27
N ILE A 797 64.54 12.53 35.78
CA ILE A 797 65.23 12.33 37.05
C ILE A 797 65.01 13.59 37.88
N VAL A 798 64.57 13.45 39.15
CA VAL A 798 64.55 14.60 40.07
C VAL A 798 65.85 14.59 40.85
N ASP A 799 66.76 15.49 40.50
CA ASP A 799 68.07 15.57 41.13
C ASP A 799 68.48 17.01 41.48
N ILE A 800 69.78 17.21 41.70
CA ILE A 800 70.31 18.51 42.10
C ILE A 800 70.23 19.54 40.97
N GLU A 801 70.14 19.13 39.72
CA GLU A 801 69.98 20.04 38.58
C GLU A 801 68.61 20.72 38.60
N ASP A 802 67.54 19.99 38.95
CA ASP A 802 66.22 20.59 39.15
C ASP A 802 66.19 21.55 40.33
N LEU A 803 66.86 21.17 41.43
CA LEU A 803 66.99 22.04 42.59
C LEU A 803 67.75 23.33 42.24
N ALA A 804 68.76 23.23 41.38
CA ALA A 804 69.47 24.40 40.89
C ALA A 804 68.56 25.30 40.03
N LEU A 805 67.74 24.70 39.15
CA LEU A 805 66.79 25.45 38.31
C LEU A 805 65.78 26.25 39.14
N ILE A 806 65.21 25.66 40.19
CA ILE A 806 64.26 26.37 41.05
C ILE A 806 64.95 27.41 41.94
N SER A 807 66.17 27.12 42.42
CA SER A 807 66.98 28.06 43.21
C SER A 807 67.29 29.35 42.44
N LEU A 808 67.52 29.25 41.14
CA LEU A 808 67.77 30.42 40.27
C LEU A 808 66.56 31.35 40.14
N LYS A 809 65.37 30.88 40.53
CA LYS A 809 64.10 31.61 40.44
C LYS A 809 63.57 32.03 41.82
N TYR A 810 64.36 31.81 42.87
CA TYR A 810 63.99 32.12 44.25
C TYR A 810 63.62 33.59 44.45
N ASN A 811 62.58 33.82 45.25
CA ASN A 811 62.00 35.12 45.60
C ASN A 811 61.30 35.87 44.45
N LEU A 812 61.08 35.21 43.30
CA LEU A 812 60.22 35.74 42.25
C LEU A 812 58.75 35.51 42.61
N THR A 813 57.90 36.48 42.31
CA THR A 813 56.45 36.41 42.54
C THR A 813 55.70 36.40 41.21
N SER A 814 54.43 36.00 41.22
CA SER A 814 53.54 36.04 40.04
C SER A 814 53.40 37.41 39.34
N LYS A 815 53.93 38.49 39.93
CA LYS A 815 53.99 39.83 39.34
C LYS A 815 55.29 40.09 38.56
N ASP A 816 56.31 39.28 38.76
CA ASP A 816 57.63 39.46 38.15
C ASP A 816 57.68 38.85 36.75
N LYS A 817 58.27 39.58 35.80
CA LYS A 817 58.30 39.18 34.38
C LYS A 817 59.02 37.85 34.12
N GLU A 818 59.97 37.50 34.98
CA GLU A 818 60.75 36.27 34.87
C GLU A 818 60.16 35.09 35.66
N TRP A 819 59.09 35.33 36.41
CA TRP A 819 58.37 34.28 37.12
C TRP A 819 57.64 33.38 36.12
N LYS A 820 57.72 32.08 36.36
CA LYS A 820 56.94 31.09 35.65
C LYS A 820 56.33 30.13 36.65
N SER A 821 55.05 29.80 36.44
CA SER A 821 54.28 28.90 37.30
C SER A 821 54.87 27.50 37.42
N GLU A 822 55.74 27.08 36.51
CA GLU A 822 56.42 25.77 36.56
C GLU A 822 57.41 25.64 37.74
N TYR A 823 57.91 26.77 38.25
CA TYR A 823 58.84 26.82 39.39
C TYR A 823 58.16 27.11 40.74
N ASP A 824 56.87 27.47 40.74
CA ASP A 824 56.05 27.63 41.94
C ASP A 824 55.31 26.31 42.20
N LEU A 825 55.98 25.38 42.89
CA LEU A 825 55.53 24.02 43.08
C LEU A 825 54.45 23.92 44.17
N ASN A 826 54.38 24.87 45.09
CA ASN A 826 53.42 24.96 46.17
C ASN A 826 52.14 25.75 45.78
N LEU A 827 52.18 26.48 44.67
CA LEU A 827 51.10 27.26 44.07
C LEU A 827 50.62 28.46 44.91
N ASP A 828 51.50 29.08 45.70
CA ASP A 828 51.18 30.26 46.52
C ASP A 828 51.48 31.60 45.80
N GLY A 829 52.03 31.54 44.59
CA GLY A 829 52.38 32.69 43.77
C GLY A 829 53.74 33.29 44.08
N ILE A 830 54.58 32.65 44.90
CA ILE A 830 55.94 33.04 45.25
C ILE A 830 56.84 31.81 45.13
N ILE A 831 57.94 31.91 44.37
CA ILE A 831 58.95 30.84 44.32
C ILE A 831 59.84 31.00 45.54
N ASP A 832 59.69 30.14 46.55
CA ASP A 832 60.38 30.28 47.82
C ASP A 832 60.90 28.95 48.40
N ILE A 833 61.24 28.96 49.69
CA ILE A 833 61.84 27.82 50.37
C ILE A 833 60.91 26.61 50.39
N PHE A 834 59.59 26.83 50.38
CA PHE A 834 58.61 25.75 50.39
C PHE A 834 58.58 25.01 49.05
N ASP A 835 58.90 25.67 47.93
CA ASP A 835 59.05 25.03 46.62
C ASP A 835 60.33 24.22 46.52
N LEU A 836 61.46 24.80 46.95
CA LEU A 836 62.74 24.08 47.06
C LEU A 836 62.61 22.82 47.91
N VAL A 837 61.90 22.91 49.03
CA VAL A 837 61.66 21.77 49.93
C VAL A 837 60.89 20.65 49.23
N LYS A 838 60.02 20.94 48.25
CA LYS A 838 59.34 19.90 47.48
C LYS A 838 60.33 19.09 46.63
N VAL A 839 61.26 19.76 45.94
CA VAL A 839 62.32 19.09 45.17
C VAL A 839 63.27 18.33 46.09
N CYS A 840 63.79 18.97 47.14
CA CYS A 840 64.72 18.37 48.12
C CYS A 840 64.20 17.10 48.81
N LYS A 841 62.88 16.99 49.03
CA LYS A 841 62.26 15.80 49.63
C LYS A 841 62.27 14.58 48.70
N ILE A 842 62.47 14.80 47.41
CA ILE A 842 62.36 13.78 46.36
C ILE A 842 63.72 13.36 45.83
N ILE A 843 64.70 14.28 45.79
CA ILE A 843 66.09 13.99 45.43
C ILE A 843 66.56 12.81 46.29
N LYS A 844 66.98 11.72 45.64
CA LYS A 844 67.55 10.56 46.31
C LYS A 844 69.06 10.68 46.46
#